data_AF-A0AAD5MYP2-F1
#
_entry.id   AF-A0AAD5MYP2-F1
#
_cell.length_a   1.000
_cell.length_b   1.000
_cell.length_c   1.000
_cell.angle_alpha   90.00
_cell.angle_beta   90.00
_cell.angle_gamma   90.00
#
_symmetry.space_group_name_H-M   'P 1'
#
loop_
_entity.id
_entity.type
_entity.pdbx_description
1 polymer ?
#
loop_
_entity_poly.entity_id
_entity_poly.type
_entity_poly.pdbx_seq_one_letter_code
_entity_poly.pdbx_strand_id
1 'polypeptide(L)'
;MRLRQAGRQARQGLVSQACELCRRRKVKCDADRPECGNCRALKLPCEYSAQRKKRGPKPRTLSTIENRDNGDQAQSSTIILSPSMPQAPVPLIGSSPLSSAVTPTTIAYSSQTDAGSPCIALAPRKESPAGKVHQTLTSTLEALTQSTEHIIEECIDMNMLLRFPTIPVIQPDAIRRESHLLLPTSRHLFDAITNSNQISSSQGNLMRTFAHLTTVFACVCCRMPKNSNLNVREALITAFLEAARGIMACCEDWDVSHANSTSLVIRMYQSAAQHHLGKTRASWLMMGQAIRLALDMRLYDEVSYQDLDPLEDKLRRNVYGLLCVGDMSASILNNRPLAFHEICLDETYTPVEVYSDFSLLSPESGLFEPPYEQRFHRGFYLCHDLWKSATNILLDMKLLTQTLTSSGFQLCSRDPSQQRIMQSYMSFCGLLDSLPAWLRDPERHIAGDEIATAFQQRTFWYQRADLVVTFHCLRLVILQRAAQKGFCALLGLTDDLDMLALRKIEIASDLVSVVEGTPFDALQVNGEPLVEKLRQIGCSRSSLLASHSKPSLRHTVTMKLVEYRNPIVPGFSPDPSVVFVDGVFYLANSSFHVFPGIPIYASRDLKTWTHIGNAINRPEQLNLDGASTAKMPLDTGHFMYASGGLFAPTIRYHQGKFYVICTNFPAFGTSTKAQNFIITCTDIWAGNWSDPVYIPFYGIDPSLYFEDGRVYFQGCYSVGNRMKQPTCTIKQFEIDVETGKQLSEEREIWGGHAKYDTEGPHIYKIGKWYYLLVAEGGTFEHHMLSIGRSESIWGPYEDYAQNPIMTSDGKDEYIQNLGHGELFQDGEGRWWVSGLGVRNENEGEPLGKDNFVAPLGRESFLAPVEWPEGGWPKITQPTMKFLARPVKVPEGLPEIVAPRNVGNLYIRTPDLSKYQIPEDDSSPWVLYPSRANLSTPSGTSTFVGRRQMSLNSVSTATLDISKLEKGVEAGLTVYKDHPRHVSIVYNSDSRKITCRAVSMNIDNVLLGETSVSAEVSQVQFQIVADPKKWSFFARVGEQEWTQVGTLEAWQFVAREMTGPIFGIFAHALSEQAESGAVSFKEFTVDDHRD
;
A
#
# COMPACT_ATOMS: atom_id res chain seq x y z
N MET A 1 6.32 -47.00 47.82
CA MET A 1 6.32 -46.64 49.26
C MET A 1 5.70 -45.26 49.42
N ARG A 2 4.51 -45.20 50.04
CA ARG A 2 3.86 -44.10 50.79
C ARG A 2 3.94 -42.62 50.34
N LEU A 3 2.80 -42.15 49.80
CA LEU A 3 1.95 -41.01 50.22
C LEU A 3 2.60 -39.66 50.60
N ARG A 4 2.22 -38.60 49.85
CA ARG A 4 1.52 -37.40 50.39
C ARG A 4 0.81 -36.61 49.27
N GLN A 5 -0.52 -36.54 49.36
CA GLN A 5 -1.41 -35.63 48.63
C GLN A 5 -1.58 -34.32 49.44
N ALA A 6 -1.61 -33.17 48.74
CA ALA A 6 -2.38 -31.94 49.01
C ALA A 6 -1.89 -30.84 48.02
N GLY A 7 -2.67 -30.06 47.28
CA GLY A 7 -4.12 -29.97 47.06
C GLY A 7 -4.35 -29.21 45.74
N ARG A 8 -5.38 -29.61 44.98
CA ARG A 8 -5.84 -28.92 43.78
C ARG A 8 -6.77 -27.76 44.19
N GLN A 9 -6.53 -26.56 43.67
CA GLN A 9 -7.57 -25.53 43.55
C GLN A 9 -7.98 -25.42 42.07
N ALA A 10 -9.28 -25.61 41.83
CA ALA A 10 -9.91 -25.55 40.52
C ALA A 10 -10.02 -24.09 40.03
N ARG A 11 -9.75 -23.84 38.73
CA ARG A 11 -10.11 -22.58 38.06
C ARG A 11 -11.31 -22.79 37.12
N GLN A 12 -12.43 -22.35 37.68
CA GLN A 12 -13.74 -21.88 37.16
C GLN A 12 -14.02 -21.92 35.65
N GLY A 13 -15.16 -22.54 35.31
CA GLY A 13 -15.77 -22.53 33.99
C GLY A 13 -16.50 -21.22 33.63
N LEU A 14 -16.83 -21.08 32.35
CA LEU A 14 -17.61 -19.99 31.75
C LEU A 14 -18.94 -19.77 32.50
N VAL A 15 -19.13 -18.59 33.09
CA VAL A 15 -20.39 -18.24 33.74
C VAL A 15 -21.38 -17.68 32.72
N SER A 16 -22.59 -18.24 32.69
CA SER A 16 -23.58 -18.01 31.64
C SER A 16 -24.40 -16.71 31.76
N GLN A 17 -24.25 -15.93 32.85
CA GLN A 17 -25.00 -14.68 33.03
C GLN A 17 -24.30 -13.67 33.95
N ALA A 18 -23.87 -12.53 33.40
CA ALA A 18 -23.38 -11.38 34.16
C ALA A 18 -24.52 -10.61 34.87
N CYS A 19 -24.24 -10.04 36.05
CA CYS A 19 -25.18 -9.19 36.80
C CYS A 19 -25.50 -7.89 36.04
N GLU A 20 -26.63 -7.25 36.34
CA GLU A 20 -27.08 -6.07 35.59
C GLU A 20 -26.12 -4.89 35.70
N LEU A 21 -25.54 -4.66 36.88
CA LEU A 21 -24.65 -3.52 37.13
C LEU A 21 -23.32 -3.66 36.39
N CYS A 22 -22.72 -4.85 36.39
CA CYS A 22 -21.52 -5.12 35.59
C CYS A 22 -21.84 -5.06 34.08
N ARG A 23 -23.03 -5.50 33.66
CA ARG A 23 -23.47 -5.42 32.26
C ARG A 23 -23.67 -3.97 31.80
N ARG A 24 -24.35 -3.13 32.58
CA ARG A 24 -24.54 -1.69 32.28
C ARG A 24 -23.20 -0.95 32.20
N ARG A 25 -22.26 -1.32 33.06
CA ARG A 25 -20.90 -0.73 33.09
C ARG A 25 -19.92 -1.37 32.11
N LYS A 26 -20.35 -2.40 31.37
CA LYS A 26 -19.52 -3.19 30.43
C LYS A 26 -18.22 -3.72 31.06
N VAL A 27 -18.24 -4.05 32.35
CA VAL A 27 -17.11 -4.65 33.07
C VAL A 27 -17.32 -6.15 33.26
N LYS A 28 -16.22 -6.91 33.35
CA LYS A 28 -16.28 -8.37 33.51
C LYS A 28 -16.91 -8.72 34.86
N CYS A 29 -17.95 -9.56 34.83
CA CYS A 29 -18.63 -10.08 36.00
C CYS A 29 -18.14 -11.51 36.25
N ASP A 30 -17.69 -11.81 37.46
CA ASP A 30 -17.36 -13.17 37.90
C ASP A 30 -18.61 -14.01 38.24
N ALA A 31 -19.76 -13.35 38.31
CA ALA A 31 -21.09 -13.94 38.45
C ALA A 31 -21.28 -14.80 39.73
N ASP A 32 -20.48 -14.49 40.74
CA ASP A 32 -20.56 -15.06 42.08
C ASP A 32 -21.87 -14.63 42.78
N ARG A 33 -22.47 -15.52 43.59
CA ARG A 33 -23.74 -15.28 44.30
C ARG A 33 -23.53 -15.34 45.82
N PRO A 34 -24.15 -14.44 46.61
CA PRO A 34 -25.21 -13.50 46.22
C PRO A 34 -24.73 -12.23 45.50
N GLU A 35 -23.46 -11.83 45.65
CA GLU A 35 -22.89 -10.64 45.01
C GLU A 35 -21.56 -10.93 44.30
N CYS A 36 -21.42 -10.42 43.07
CA CYS A 36 -20.21 -10.54 42.24
C CYS A 36 -19.05 -9.72 42.84
N GLY A 37 -17.80 -10.13 42.61
CA GLY A 37 -16.62 -9.50 43.21
C GLY A 37 -16.49 -8.01 42.87
N ASN A 38 -16.89 -7.63 41.66
CA ASN A 38 -16.86 -6.24 41.21
C ASN A 38 -17.91 -5.36 41.92
N CYS A 39 -19.11 -5.90 42.19
CA CYS A 39 -20.13 -5.20 42.96
C CYS A 39 -19.79 -5.13 44.45
N ARG A 40 -19.19 -6.20 45.00
CA ARG A 40 -18.74 -6.28 46.40
C ARG A 40 -17.63 -5.26 46.70
N ALA A 41 -16.65 -5.14 45.81
CA ALA A 41 -15.55 -4.18 45.95
C ALA A 41 -16.05 -2.72 45.94
N LEU A 42 -17.15 -2.46 45.24
CA LEU A 42 -17.72 -1.12 45.10
C LEU A 42 -18.92 -0.86 46.02
N LYS A 43 -19.29 -1.83 46.87
CA LYS A 43 -20.46 -1.78 47.79
C LYS A 43 -21.76 -1.40 47.06
N LEU A 44 -21.96 -1.92 45.85
CA LEU A 44 -23.15 -1.69 45.04
C LEU A 44 -24.03 -2.95 45.01
N PRO A 45 -25.37 -2.83 45.00
CA PRO A 45 -26.28 -3.98 45.02
C PRO A 45 -26.12 -4.83 43.74
N CYS A 46 -26.05 -6.15 43.87
CA CYS A 46 -25.80 -7.06 42.75
C CYS A 46 -27.04 -7.87 42.38
N GLU A 47 -27.66 -7.56 41.24
CA GLU A 47 -28.89 -8.23 40.79
C GLU A 47 -28.71 -9.06 39.50
N TYR A 48 -29.38 -10.21 39.44
CA TYR A 48 -29.43 -11.10 38.27
C TYR A 48 -30.90 -11.36 37.89
N SER A 49 -31.39 -10.69 36.85
CA SER A 49 -32.76 -10.86 36.34
C SER A 49 -32.99 -12.25 35.72
N ALA A 50 -34.12 -12.92 35.99
CA ALA A 50 -34.51 -14.12 35.24
C ALA A 50 -35.05 -13.76 33.83
N GLN A 51 -34.74 -14.60 32.83
CA GLN A 51 -34.84 -14.43 31.37
C GLN A 51 -36.07 -13.69 30.75
N ARG A 52 -35.85 -13.04 29.59
CA ARG A 52 -36.87 -12.80 28.52
C ARG A 52 -36.55 -13.62 27.26
N LYS A 53 -37.56 -14.25 26.65
CA LYS A 53 -37.48 -15.08 25.43
C LYS A 53 -37.14 -14.26 24.17
N LYS A 54 -36.19 -14.73 23.35
CA LYS A 54 -35.92 -14.22 21.99
C LYS A 54 -37.06 -14.64 21.03
N ARG A 55 -37.60 -13.70 20.24
CA ARG A 55 -38.49 -14.00 19.09
C ARG A 55 -37.62 -14.41 17.90
N GLY A 56 -37.82 -15.62 17.38
CA GLY A 56 -37.32 -16.06 16.07
C GLY A 56 -38.46 -16.16 15.05
N PRO A 57 -38.17 -16.24 13.74
CA PRO A 57 -39.18 -16.40 12.70
C PRO A 57 -39.66 -17.87 12.63
N LYS A 58 -40.97 -18.08 12.39
CA LYS A 58 -41.57 -19.43 12.26
C LYS A 58 -41.34 -20.01 10.86
N PRO A 59 -41.09 -21.32 10.72
CA PRO A 59 -41.06 -22.00 9.43
C PRO A 59 -42.48 -22.34 8.93
N ARG A 60 -42.63 -22.35 7.60
CA ARG A 60 -43.83 -22.79 6.86
C ARG A 60 -43.92 -24.32 6.84
N THR A 61 -45.12 -24.86 7.04
CA THR A 61 -45.49 -26.21 6.60
C THR A 61 -46.86 -26.17 5.94
N LEU A 62 -46.97 -26.88 4.82
CA LEU A 62 -48.13 -26.98 3.94
C LEU A 62 -49.08 -28.11 4.37
N SER A 63 -50.33 -27.95 3.89
CA SER A 63 -51.35 -28.93 3.52
C SER A 63 -52.45 -29.37 4.51
N THR A 64 -53.67 -28.99 4.09
CA THR A 64 -54.92 -29.78 3.89
C THR A 64 -55.97 -29.94 5.00
N ILE A 65 -57.15 -29.37 4.67
CA ILE A 65 -58.50 -29.97 4.57
C ILE A 65 -59.54 -29.70 5.70
N GLU A 66 -60.64 -29.09 5.22
CA GLU A 66 -62.07 -29.17 5.59
C GLU A 66 -62.71 -28.32 6.71
N ASN A 67 -63.55 -27.37 6.24
CA ASN A 67 -65.00 -27.20 6.48
C ASN A 67 -65.56 -27.36 7.91
N ARG A 68 -66.12 -26.28 8.46
CA ARG A 68 -67.59 -26.10 8.68
C ARG A 68 -67.93 -24.84 9.49
N ASP A 69 -68.74 -23.99 8.86
CA ASP A 69 -70.01 -23.38 9.30
C ASP A 69 -70.25 -22.84 10.72
N ASN A 70 -70.81 -21.61 10.71
CA ASN A 70 -71.83 -21.00 11.57
C ASN A 70 -71.47 -20.79 13.06
N GLY A 71 -71.77 -19.67 13.70
CA GLY A 71 -72.60 -18.51 13.43
C GLY A 71 -72.89 -17.87 14.80
N ASP A 72 -72.95 -16.54 14.88
CA ASP A 72 -73.99 -15.79 15.61
C ASP A 72 -73.55 -14.37 16.02
N GLN A 73 -74.32 -13.44 15.45
CA GLN A 73 -74.97 -12.28 16.07
C GLN A 73 -74.14 -11.15 16.67
N ALA A 74 -74.26 -10.03 15.97
CA ALA A 74 -74.00 -8.67 16.42
C ALA A 74 -74.96 -8.25 17.56
N GLN A 75 -74.47 -7.39 18.46
CA GLN A 75 -75.24 -6.21 18.89
C GLN A 75 -74.33 -5.07 19.38
N SER A 76 -74.64 -3.91 18.80
CA SER A 76 -74.25 -2.52 19.04
C SER A 76 -73.99 -2.08 20.49
N SER A 77 -73.02 -1.19 20.72
CA SER A 77 -73.27 0.24 21.04
C SER A 77 -72.01 1.04 21.42
N THR A 78 -72.01 2.28 20.93
CA THR A 78 -71.07 3.40 20.89
C THR A 78 -70.61 3.96 22.26
N ILE A 79 -69.33 4.39 22.37
CA ILE A 79 -68.92 5.59 23.15
C ILE A 79 -67.80 6.34 22.41
N ILE A 80 -68.02 7.65 22.23
CA ILE A 80 -67.17 8.69 21.63
C ILE A 80 -66.15 9.19 22.66
N LEU A 81 -64.90 9.49 22.26
CA LEU A 81 -64.05 10.48 22.97
C LEU A 81 -63.17 11.29 22.00
N SER A 82 -63.21 12.60 22.22
CA SER A 82 -62.64 13.74 21.48
C SER A 82 -61.17 14.05 21.87
N PRO A 83 -60.46 14.96 21.16
CA PRO A 83 -59.09 15.38 21.47
C PRO A 83 -59.03 16.68 22.29
N SER A 84 -58.11 16.79 23.25
CA SER A 84 -57.44 18.02 23.72
C SER A 84 -56.77 17.80 25.08
N MET A 85 -55.61 18.44 25.30
CA MET A 85 -54.99 18.79 26.60
C MET A 85 -53.76 19.71 26.33
N PRO A 86 -53.26 20.53 27.30
CA PRO A 86 -53.33 21.99 27.22
C PRO A 86 -51.98 22.76 27.34
N GLN A 87 -52.03 24.08 27.09
CA GLN A 87 -50.99 25.09 27.36
C GLN A 87 -51.05 25.65 28.80
N ALA A 88 -49.92 26.15 29.32
CA ALA A 88 -49.81 27.02 30.52
C ALA A 88 -48.48 27.86 30.47
N PRO A 89 -48.37 29.00 31.18
CA PRO A 89 -47.89 30.27 30.58
C PRO A 89 -46.59 30.89 31.12
N VAL A 90 -46.13 31.94 30.41
CA VAL A 90 -45.02 32.87 30.69
C VAL A 90 -45.48 34.06 31.56
N PRO A 91 -44.63 34.66 32.42
CA PRO A 91 -44.85 36.00 32.99
C PRO A 91 -43.93 37.08 32.37
N LEU A 92 -44.47 38.30 32.25
CA LEU A 92 -43.85 39.53 31.75
C LEU A 92 -44.04 40.68 32.76
N ILE A 93 -43.35 41.80 32.49
CA ILE A 93 -43.32 43.15 33.14
C ILE A 93 -42.06 43.34 34.01
N GLY A 94 -41.18 44.33 33.82
CA GLY A 94 -41.09 45.45 32.87
C GLY A 94 -40.34 46.63 33.50
N SER A 95 -39.49 47.34 32.73
CA SER A 95 -39.35 48.82 32.66
C SER A 95 -38.01 49.27 32.01
N SER A 96 -38.15 50.11 30.97
CA SER A 96 -37.15 50.83 30.16
C SER A 96 -36.63 52.11 30.89
N PRO A 97 -35.95 53.11 30.26
CA PRO A 97 -35.35 53.24 28.92
C PRO A 97 -33.94 53.91 28.88
N LEU A 98 -33.23 53.92 27.73
CA LEU A 98 -32.74 55.13 27.02
C LEU A 98 -31.64 54.84 25.97
N SER A 99 -31.96 55.24 24.74
CA SER A 99 -31.15 55.73 23.61
C SER A 99 -29.68 56.09 23.85
N SER A 100 -28.78 55.64 22.96
CA SER A 100 -28.20 56.50 21.90
C SER A 100 -27.11 55.78 21.09
N ALA A 101 -27.16 55.96 19.77
CA ALA A 101 -26.11 55.61 18.80
C ALA A 101 -24.78 56.35 19.09
N VAL A 102 -23.64 55.78 18.69
CA VAL A 102 -22.46 56.48 18.13
C VAL A 102 -21.51 55.42 17.50
N THR A 103 -21.02 55.78 16.32
CA THR A 103 -20.04 55.15 15.42
C THR A 103 -18.67 54.82 16.04
N PRO A 104 -17.92 53.84 15.51
CA PRO A 104 -16.51 53.66 15.88
C PRO A 104 -15.63 54.62 15.05
N THR A 105 -14.98 55.55 15.73
CA THR A 105 -13.96 56.43 15.14
C THR A 105 -12.57 55.91 15.55
N THR A 106 -11.72 55.78 14.53
CA THR A 106 -10.28 55.53 14.55
C THR A 106 -9.56 56.52 15.47
N ILE A 107 -8.73 56.05 16.42
CA ILE A 107 -7.65 56.85 17.02
C ILE A 107 -6.42 55.97 17.29
N ALA A 108 -5.37 56.25 16.53
CA ALA A 108 -3.99 55.94 16.91
C ALA A 108 -3.48 57.00 17.91
N TYR A 109 -2.65 56.62 18.88
CA TYR A 109 -1.63 57.52 19.43
C TYR A 109 -0.46 56.76 20.06
N SER A 110 0.73 57.16 19.62
CA SER A 110 2.04 56.99 20.24
C SER A 110 2.21 57.89 21.47
N SER A 111 2.95 57.45 22.50
CA SER A 111 4.23 58.04 22.95
C SER A 111 4.60 57.70 24.40
N GLN A 112 5.91 57.52 24.57
CA GLN A 112 6.76 57.30 25.75
C GLN A 112 6.41 58.11 27.02
N THR A 113 6.72 57.54 28.21
CA THR A 113 7.69 58.10 29.19
C THR A 113 8.10 57.06 30.25
N ASP A 114 9.26 57.33 30.85
CA ASP A 114 10.26 56.47 31.49
C ASP A 114 10.06 56.09 32.98
N ALA A 115 10.91 55.12 33.37
CA ALA A 115 11.62 54.92 34.65
C ALA A 115 10.94 54.31 35.90
N GLY A 116 11.31 53.05 36.19
CA GLY A 116 12.13 52.76 37.39
C GLY A 116 11.51 51.91 38.51
N SER A 117 11.72 50.58 38.49
CA SER A 117 12.16 49.77 39.67
C SER A 117 12.29 48.27 39.35
N PRO A 118 13.15 47.53 40.09
CA PRO A 118 13.89 46.40 39.55
C PRO A 118 13.17 45.05 39.64
N CYS A 119 13.57 44.19 38.69
CA CYS A 119 13.33 42.76 38.56
C CYS A 119 12.85 42.02 39.82
N ILE A 120 11.58 41.60 39.78
CA ILE A 120 11.16 40.31 40.32
C ILE A 120 11.21 39.35 39.15
N ALA A 121 12.09 38.34 39.24
CA ALA A 121 12.17 37.26 38.27
C ALA A 121 10.80 36.56 38.17
N LEU A 122 10.05 36.86 37.11
CA LEU A 122 8.90 36.07 36.70
C LEU A 122 9.43 34.69 36.31
N ALA A 123 8.93 33.65 36.97
CA ALA A 123 9.06 32.27 36.52
C ALA A 123 8.75 32.17 35.01
N PRO A 124 9.41 31.27 34.25
CA PRO A 124 9.17 31.16 32.82
C PRO A 124 7.66 30.99 32.57
N ARG A 125 7.05 31.94 31.86
CA ARG A 125 5.65 31.84 31.43
C ARG A 125 5.53 30.51 30.70
N LYS A 126 4.70 29.59 31.20
CA LYS A 126 4.30 28.40 30.43
C LYS A 126 3.78 28.90 29.09
N GLU A 127 4.46 28.57 28.01
CA GLU A 127 4.07 28.97 26.65
C GLU A 127 2.62 28.53 26.40
N SER A 128 1.81 29.44 25.86
CA SER A 128 0.44 29.12 25.45
C SER A 128 0.48 28.08 24.33
N PRO A 129 -0.35 27.02 24.36
CA PRO A 129 -0.47 26.08 23.24
C PRO A 129 -0.81 26.78 21.91
N ALA A 130 -1.73 27.76 21.95
CA ALA A 130 -2.11 28.56 20.79
C ALA A 130 -0.96 29.46 20.31
N GLY A 131 -0.22 30.03 21.27
CA GLY A 131 1.09 30.61 21.03
C GLY A 131 1.94 29.64 20.22
N LYS A 132 2.40 28.54 20.80
CA LYS A 132 3.32 27.59 20.15
C LYS A 132 2.94 27.24 18.69
N VAL A 133 1.67 27.01 18.40
CA VAL A 133 1.17 26.78 17.03
C VAL A 133 1.48 27.95 16.08
N HIS A 134 1.21 29.19 16.50
CA HIS A 134 1.49 30.40 15.71
C HIS A 134 2.98 30.54 15.37
N GLN A 135 3.88 30.37 16.35
CA GLN A 135 5.34 30.48 16.11
C GLN A 135 5.85 29.38 15.19
N THR A 136 5.38 28.14 15.38
CA THR A 136 5.76 27.05 14.47
C THR A 136 5.39 27.41 13.04
N LEU A 137 4.19 27.93 12.80
CA LEU A 137 3.79 28.37 11.45
C LEU A 137 4.69 29.50 10.95
N THR A 138 4.81 30.61 11.69
CA THR A 138 5.55 31.78 11.21
C THR A 138 7.03 31.48 10.96
N SER A 139 7.68 30.73 11.85
CA SER A 139 9.07 30.30 11.65
C SER A 139 9.22 29.35 10.47
N THR A 140 8.22 28.51 10.19
CA THR A 140 8.22 27.65 9.00
C THR A 140 8.05 28.48 7.73
N LEU A 141 7.16 29.48 7.70
CA LEU A 141 6.97 30.35 6.54
C LEU A 141 8.21 31.20 6.24
N GLU A 142 8.86 31.72 7.28
CA GLU A 142 10.14 32.43 7.19
C GLU A 142 11.29 31.53 6.69
N ALA A 143 11.30 30.26 7.10
CA ALA A 143 12.31 29.31 6.63
C ALA A 143 12.10 28.87 5.17
N LEU A 144 10.85 28.87 4.70
CA LEU A 144 10.50 28.37 3.37
C LEU A 144 10.67 29.42 2.25
N THR A 145 10.64 30.72 2.55
CA THR A 145 10.68 31.79 1.54
C THR A 145 11.35 33.07 2.03
N GLN A 146 11.53 34.05 1.14
CA GLN A 146 12.13 35.36 1.48
C GLN A 146 11.15 36.35 2.17
N SER A 147 9.82 36.13 2.10
CA SER A 147 8.82 36.99 2.76
C SER A 147 7.49 36.26 2.99
N THR A 148 7.05 36.24 4.26
CA THR A 148 5.74 35.72 4.68
C THR A 148 4.59 36.51 4.04
N GLU A 149 4.74 37.83 3.93
CA GLU A 149 3.79 38.74 3.29
C GLU A 149 3.58 38.38 1.81
N HIS A 150 4.65 38.01 1.09
CA HIS A 150 4.52 37.59 -0.30
C HIS A 150 3.71 36.29 -0.45
N ILE A 151 3.91 35.30 0.43
CA ILE A 151 3.09 34.08 0.45
C ILE A 151 1.63 34.43 0.68
N ILE A 152 1.36 35.30 1.64
CA ILE A 152 0.01 35.70 2.03
C ILE A 152 -0.71 36.37 0.84
N GLU A 153 -0.10 37.35 0.19
CA GLU A 153 -0.69 38.04 -0.97
C GLU A 153 -0.92 37.08 -2.14
N GLU A 154 0.05 36.24 -2.49
CA GLU A 154 -0.12 35.24 -3.56
C GLU A 154 -1.26 34.25 -3.23
N CYS A 155 -1.37 33.80 -1.98
CA CYS A 155 -2.48 32.94 -1.54
C CYS A 155 -3.84 33.65 -1.61
N ILE A 156 -3.91 34.95 -1.32
CA ILE A 156 -5.14 35.75 -1.43
C ILE A 156 -5.55 35.87 -2.91
N ASP A 157 -4.62 36.24 -3.78
CA ASP A 157 -4.89 36.43 -5.21
C ASP A 157 -5.28 35.11 -5.87
N MET A 158 -4.61 34.02 -5.51
CA MET A 158 -4.94 32.68 -6.00
C MET A 158 -6.24 32.14 -5.40
N ASN A 159 -6.63 32.52 -4.19
CA ASN A 159 -7.98 32.21 -3.68
C ASN A 159 -9.06 32.85 -4.55
N MET A 160 -8.86 34.10 -4.96
CA MET A 160 -9.79 34.82 -5.83
C MET A 160 -9.90 34.20 -7.21
N LEU A 161 -8.80 33.72 -7.78
CA LEU A 161 -8.81 33.11 -9.10
C LEU A 161 -9.32 31.66 -9.08
N LEU A 162 -8.86 30.84 -8.13
CA LEU A 162 -9.02 29.38 -8.17
C LEU A 162 -10.20 28.84 -7.37
N ARG A 163 -10.67 29.57 -6.34
CA ARG A 163 -11.61 29.02 -5.34
C ARG A 163 -12.89 29.81 -5.24
N PHE A 164 -12.80 31.13 -5.07
CA PHE A 164 -13.98 31.94 -4.77
C PHE A 164 -15.11 31.81 -5.82
N PRO A 165 -14.84 31.84 -7.14
CA PRO A 165 -15.89 31.73 -8.15
C PRO A 165 -16.57 30.35 -8.21
N THR A 166 -15.86 29.28 -7.82
CA THR A 166 -16.42 27.92 -7.79
C THR A 166 -17.04 27.58 -6.43
N ILE A 167 -16.60 28.24 -5.35
CA ILE A 167 -16.99 27.97 -3.96
C ILE A 167 -17.09 29.31 -3.20
N PRO A 168 -18.16 30.09 -3.38
CA PRO A 168 -18.33 31.42 -2.80
C PRO A 168 -18.79 31.35 -1.32
N VAL A 169 -17.93 30.82 -0.46
CA VAL A 169 -18.20 30.60 0.98
C VAL A 169 -17.37 31.49 1.91
N ILE A 170 -16.65 32.46 1.35
CA ILE A 170 -15.80 33.39 2.11
C ILE A 170 -15.85 34.75 1.46
N GLN A 171 -15.97 35.82 2.25
CA GLN A 171 -15.79 37.19 1.76
C GLN A 171 -14.29 37.46 1.51
N PRO A 172 -13.86 37.79 0.28
CA PRO A 172 -12.45 38.02 -0.03
C PRO A 172 -11.79 39.09 0.82
N ASP A 173 -12.48 40.20 1.07
CA ASP A 173 -11.96 41.30 1.88
C ASP A 173 -11.74 40.91 3.34
N ALA A 174 -12.50 39.93 3.84
CA ALA A 174 -12.29 39.41 5.19
C ALA A 174 -10.96 38.65 5.28
N ILE A 175 -10.57 37.89 4.25
CA ILE A 175 -9.26 37.21 4.21
C ILE A 175 -8.14 38.26 4.21
N ARG A 176 -8.26 39.29 3.36
CA ARG A 176 -7.26 40.35 3.24
C ARG A 176 -7.11 41.14 4.55
N ARG A 177 -8.22 41.54 5.18
CA ARG A 177 -8.23 42.29 6.44
C ARG A 177 -7.59 41.52 7.60
N GLU A 178 -7.90 40.23 7.73
CA GLU A 178 -7.44 39.41 8.86
C GLU A 178 -6.07 38.74 8.59
N SER A 179 -5.52 38.87 7.39
CA SER A 179 -4.26 38.23 6.98
C SER A 179 -3.06 38.56 7.86
N HIS A 180 -3.06 39.74 8.50
CA HIS A 180 -2.06 40.19 9.47
C HIS A 180 -1.88 39.21 10.66
N LEU A 181 -2.88 38.38 10.96
CA LEU A 181 -2.79 37.35 12.01
C LEU A 181 -1.75 36.27 11.71
N LEU A 182 -1.40 36.08 10.44
CA LEU A 182 -0.37 35.12 10.01
C LEU A 182 1.06 35.68 10.11
N LEU A 183 1.21 36.96 10.47
CA LEU A 183 2.52 37.59 10.62
C LEU A 183 3.11 37.39 12.02
N PRO A 184 4.44 37.35 12.17
CA PRO A 184 5.12 37.24 13.46
C PRO A 184 4.71 38.34 14.46
N THR A 185 4.39 39.54 13.97
CA THR A 185 3.96 40.68 14.80
C THR A 185 2.69 40.41 15.62
N SER A 186 1.82 39.52 15.14
CA SER A 186 0.56 39.15 15.80
C SER A 186 0.73 38.09 16.89
N ARG A 187 1.96 37.62 17.13
CA ARG A 187 2.28 36.58 18.12
C ARG A 187 1.73 36.87 19.52
N HIS A 188 1.84 38.12 19.95
CA HIS A 188 1.43 38.57 21.28
C HIS A 188 -0.06 38.32 21.56
N LEU A 189 -0.90 38.27 20.52
CA LEU A 189 -2.34 37.97 20.64
C LEU A 189 -2.59 36.50 21.02
N PHE A 190 -1.76 35.58 20.54
CA PHE A 190 -1.88 34.14 20.83
C PHE A 190 -1.22 33.75 22.15
N ASP A 191 -0.11 34.41 22.53
CA ASP A 191 0.53 34.21 23.84
C ASP A 191 -0.35 34.68 25.01
N ALA A 192 -1.26 35.63 24.77
CA ALA A 192 -2.23 36.10 25.75
C ALA A 192 -3.35 35.08 26.05
N ILE A 193 -3.46 33.99 25.29
CA ILE A 193 -4.45 32.93 25.48
C ILE A 193 -3.93 31.95 26.55
N THR A 194 -4.29 32.16 27.80
CA THR A 194 -3.92 31.26 28.91
C THR A 194 -4.84 30.04 28.99
N ASN A 195 -4.35 28.91 29.51
CA ASN A 195 -5.11 27.68 29.79
C ASN A 195 -6.16 27.86 30.91
N SER A 196 -7.10 28.80 30.76
CA SER A 196 -8.29 28.89 31.62
C SER A 196 -9.38 28.01 31.06
N ASN A 197 -10.13 27.32 31.93
CA ASN A 197 -11.25 26.43 31.58
C ASN A 197 -12.42 27.13 30.84
N GLN A 198 -12.32 28.43 30.52
CA GLN A 198 -13.27 29.19 29.74
C GLN A 198 -12.51 30.10 28.76
N ILE A 199 -12.70 29.86 27.46
CA ILE A 199 -12.21 30.69 26.36
C ILE A 199 -13.20 31.85 26.21
N SER A 200 -12.73 33.10 26.26
CA SER A 200 -13.58 34.26 26.01
C SER A 200 -13.99 34.35 24.54
N SER A 201 -15.11 35.01 24.24
CA SER A 201 -15.61 35.14 22.85
C SER A 201 -14.59 35.79 21.91
N SER A 202 -13.81 36.76 22.38
CA SER A 202 -12.75 37.40 21.58
C SER A 202 -11.59 36.46 21.27
N GLN A 203 -11.15 35.66 22.25
CA GLN A 203 -10.09 34.66 22.07
C GLN A 203 -10.54 33.52 21.15
N GLY A 204 -11.77 33.05 21.29
CA GLY A 204 -12.36 32.04 20.43
C GLY A 204 -12.46 32.50 18.97
N ASN A 205 -12.96 33.72 18.76
CA ASN A 205 -13.04 34.32 17.42
C ASN A 205 -11.67 34.50 16.77
N LEU A 206 -10.66 34.94 17.53
CA LEU A 206 -9.27 35.05 17.05
C LEU A 206 -8.73 33.70 16.55
N MET A 207 -8.86 32.65 17.36
CA MET A 207 -8.38 31.30 17.01
C MET A 207 -9.12 30.73 15.81
N ARG A 208 -10.45 30.90 15.73
CA ARG A 208 -11.26 30.51 14.57
C ARG A 208 -10.84 31.25 13.31
N THR A 209 -10.58 32.56 13.40
CA THR A 209 -10.15 33.37 12.25
C THR A 209 -8.78 32.91 11.74
N PHE A 210 -7.84 32.64 12.65
CA PHE A 210 -6.55 32.06 12.28
C PHE A 210 -6.68 30.67 11.64
N ALA A 211 -7.52 29.79 12.21
CA ALA A 211 -7.83 28.48 11.64
C ALA A 211 -8.42 28.59 10.23
N HIS A 212 -9.30 29.58 10.02
CA HIS A 212 -9.93 29.84 8.74
C HIS A 212 -8.89 30.23 7.70
N LEU A 213 -8.07 31.25 7.96
CA LEU A 213 -7.03 31.72 7.04
C LEU A 213 -6.07 30.60 6.65
N THR A 214 -5.53 29.89 7.64
CA THR A 214 -4.59 28.78 7.42
C THR A 214 -5.23 27.65 6.61
N THR A 215 -6.48 27.28 6.90
CA THR A 215 -7.16 26.22 6.13
C THR A 215 -7.43 26.65 4.68
N VAL A 216 -7.82 27.92 4.46
CA VAL A 216 -8.02 28.47 3.11
C VAL A 216 -6.73 28.39 2.32
N PHE A 217 -5.62 28.85 2.90
CA PHE A 217 -4.32 28.87 2.22
C PHE A 217 -3.81 27.46 1.93
N ALA A 218 -3.98 26.51 2.85
CA ALA A 218 -3.71 25.10 2.57
C ALA A 218 -4.48 24.59 1.32
N CYS A 219 -5.77 24.90 1.23
CA CYS A 219 -6.62 24.50 0.11
C CYS A 219 -6.27 25.17 -1.23
N VAL A 220 -5.82 26.43 -1.20
CA VAL A 220 -5.34 27.15 -2.38
C VAL A 220 -4.03 26.53 -2.87
N CYS A 221 -3.07 26.28 -1.97
CA CYS A 221 -1.79 25.65 -2.31
C CYS A 221 -1.96 24.27 -2.97
N CYS A 222 -2.98 23.48 -2.57
CA CYS A 222 -3.32 22.21 -3.23
C CYS A 222 -3.70 22.35 -4.72
N ARG A 223 -4.05 23.56 -5.18
CA ARG A 223 -4.60 23.82 -6.53
C ARG A 223 -3.76 24.77 -7.35
N MET A 224 -2.69 25.32 -6.78
CA MET A 224 -1.78 26.20 -7.50
C MET A 224 -1.09 25.43 -8.64
N PRO A 225 -1.04 25.99 -9.87
CA PRO A 225 -0.27 25.43 -10.96
C PRO A 225 1.20 25.25 -10.58
N LYS A 226 1.87 24.25 -11.16
CA LYS A 226 3.30 23.96 -10.91
C LYS A 226 4.23 25.13 -11.28
N ASN A 227 3.78 26.04 -12.14
CA ASN A 227 4.53 27.19 -12.62
C ASN A 227 4.21 28.48 -11.81
N SER A 228 3.52 28.36 -10.67
CA SER A 228 3.30 29.50 -9.77
C SER A 228 4.61 29.93 -9.10
N ASN A 229 4.68 31.18 -8.61
CA ASN A 229 5.88 31.75 -8.02
C ASN A 229 6.32 31.07 -6.70
N LEU A 230 5.51 30.14 -6.18
CA LEU A 230 5.76 29.42 -4.92
C LEU A 230 6.26 27.98 -5.17
N ASN A 231 7.58 27.85 -5.32
CA ASN A 231 8.27 26.55 -5.53
C ASN A 231 8.22 25.58 -4.33
N VAL A 232 7.62 25.98 -3.20
CA VAL A 232 7.59 25.24 -1.92
C VAL A 232 6.17 24.77 -1.51
N ARG A 233 5.25 24.68 -2.47
CA ARG A 233 3.82 24.43 -2.22
C ARG A 233 3.49 23.24 -1.31
N GLU A 234 4.21 22.11 -1.42
CA GLU A 234 3.92 20.90 -0.63
C GLU A 234 4.23 21.12 0.87
N ALA A 235 5.31 21.85 1.14
CA ALA A 235 5.68 22.26 2.49
C ALA A 235 4.66 23.28 3.04
N LEU A 236 4.18 24.20 2.20
CA LEU A 236 3.14 25.17 2.58
C LEU A 236 1.81 24.49 2.91
N ILE A 237 1.36 23.50 2.12
CA ILE A 237 0.13 22.73 2.40
C ILE A 237 0.22 22.11 3.80
N THR A 238 1.35 21.48 4.11
CA THR A 238 1.57 20.81 5.39
C THR A 238 1.60 21.82 6.54
N ALA A 239 2.38 22.89 6.41
CA ALA A 239 2.52 23.92 7.44
C ALA A 239 1.18 24.59 7.79
N PHE A 240 0.43 25.02 6.78
CA PHE A 240 -0.88 25.65 6.99
C PHE A 240 -1.91 24.68 7.57
N LEU A 241 -1.94 23.42 7.11
CA LEU A 241 -2.90 22.43 7.59
C LEU A 241 -2.61 21.97 9.03
N GLU A 242 -1.33 21.86 9.40
CA GLU A 242 -0.91 21.58 10.78
C GLU A 242 -1.26 22.73 11.71
N ALA A 243 -1.01 23.98 11.29
CA ALA A 243 -1.37 25.16 12.05
C ALA A 243 -2.90 25.25 12.27
N ALA A 244 -3.69 25.01 11.22
CA ALA A 244 -5.15 24.99 11.31
C ALA A 244 -5.66 23.93 12.30
N ARG A 245 -5.10 22.72 12.29
CA ARG A 245 -5.51 21.64 13.20
C ARG A 245 -5.03 21.89 14.63
N GLY A 246 -3.81 22.40 14.78
CA GLY A 246 -3.24 22.75 16.07
C GLY A 246 -4.02 23.84 16.79
N ILE A 247 -4.44 24.88 16.06
CA ILE A 247 -5.23 25.96 16.66
C ILE A 247 -6.66 25.48 16.97
N MET A 248 -7.27 24.67 16.09
CA MET A 248 -8.62 24.14 16.32
C MET A 248 -8.65 23.24 17.54
N ALA A 249 -7.61 22.45 17.79
CA ALA A 249 -7.48 21.66 19.02
C ALA A 249 -7.44 22.52 20.30
N CYS A 250 -7.05 23.79 20.20
CA CYS A 250 -7.06 24.72 21.33
C CYS A 250 -8.45 25.31 21.60
N CYS A 251 -9.35 25.34 20.62
CA CYS A 251 -10.64 26.02 20.70
C CYS A 251 -11.85 25.19 20.28
N GLU A 252 -11.73 23.86 20.12
CA GLU A 252 -12.76 23.00 19.55
C GLU A 252 -14.08 23.06 20.32
N ASP A 253 -14.05 22.92 21.65
CA ASP A 253 -15.25 22.97 22.50
C ASP A 253 -15.97 24.32 22.41
N TRP A 254 -15.19 25.41 22.36
CA TRP A 254 -15.73 26.75 22.19
C TRP A 254 -16.31 26.96 20.78
N ASP A 255 -15.61 26.45 19.76
CA ASP A 255 -16.02 26.59 18.37
C ASP A 255 -17.34 25.86 18.09
N VAL A 256 -17.47 24.63 18.59
CA VAL A 256 -18.71 23.83 18.45
C VAL A 256 -19.87 24.49 19.18
N SER A 257 -19.65 25.07 20.36
CA SER A 257 -20.71 25.76 21.12
C SER A 257 -21.12 27.11 20.53
N HIS A 258 -20.30 27.72 19.66
CA HIS A 258 -20.56 29.01 19.03
C HIS A 258 -20.42 28.93 17.50
N ALA A 259 -20.91 27.84 16.91
CA ALA A 259 -20.68 27.51 15.51
C ALA A 259 -21.31 28.53 14.55
N ASN A 260 -20.57 28.84 13.48
CA ASN A 260 -21.00 29.75 12.41
C ASN A 260 -20.55 29.22 11.04
N SER A 261 -20.80 29.98 9.97
CA SER A 261 -20.39 29.62 8.60
C SER A 261 -18.89 29.27 8.51
N THR A 262 -18.03 30.01 9.22
CA THR A 262 -16.57 29.78 9.24
C THR A 262 -16.21 28.43 9.87
N SER A 263 -16.89 28.01 10.94
CA SER A 263 -16.68 26.70 11.57
C SER A 263 -16.92 25.53 10.59
N LEU A 264 -17.89 25.70 9.69
CA LEU A 264 -18.19 24.72 8.63
C LEU A 264 -17.14 24.76 7.53
N VAL A 265 -16.76 25.96 7.06
CA VAL A 265 -15.74 26.15 6.02
C VAL A 265 -14.39 25.56 6.43
N ILE A 266 -13.96 25.75 7.68
CA ILE A 266 -12.72 25.15 8.21
C ILE A 266 -12.74 23.63 8.03
N ARG A 267 -13.79 22.95 8.49
CA ARG A 267 -13.88 21.48 8.42
C ARG A 267 -14.00 20.98 6.98
N MET A 268 -14.75 21.70 6.14
CA MET A 268 -14.90 21.38 4.71
C MET A 268 -13.58 21.53 3.94
N TYR A 269 -12.82 22.60 4.17
CA TYR A 269 -11.53 22.81 3.51
C TYR A 269 -10.42 21.92 4.08
N GLN A 270 -10.43 21.62 5.38
CA GLN A 270 -9.56 20.57 5.94
C GLN A 270 -9.86 19.23 5.28
N SER A 271 -11.13 18.89 5.07
CA SER A 271 -11.53 17.68 4.33
C SER A 271 -10.95 17.66 2.92
N ALA A 272 -11.06 18.77 2.18
CA ALA A 272 -10.54 18.89 0.82
C ALA A 272 -9.00 18.79 0.75
N ALA A 273 -8.28 19.43 1.67
CA ALA A 273 -6.82 19.35 1.74
C ALA A 273 -6.33 17.94 2.12
N GLN A 274 -6.99 17.27 3.07
CA GLN A 274 -6.67 15.88 3.42
C GLN A 274 -6.94 14.92 2.25
N HIS A 275 -7.97 15.17 1.44
CA HIS A 275 -8.23 14.39 0.22
C HIS A 275 -7.07 14.54 -0.78
N HIS A 276 -6.62 15.77 -1.01
CA HIS A 276 -5.50 16.06 -1.89
C HIS A 276 -4.20 15.35 -1.46
N LEU A 277 -3.94 15.26 -0.16
CA LEU A 277 -2.80 14.54 0.41
C LEU A 277 -2.98 13.00 0.45
N GLY A 278 -4.00 12.44 -0.23
CA GLY A 278 -4.27 11.00 -0.26
C GLY A 278 -4.86 10.43 1.04
N LYS A 279 -5.17 11.26 2.04
CA LYS A 279 -5.70 10.85 3.36
C LYS A 279 -7.24 10.78 3.34
N THR A 280 -7.79 9.94 2.47
CA THR A 280 -9.24 9.85 2.19
C THR A 280 -10.11 9.56 3.43
N ARG A 281 -9.65 8.73 4.37
CA ARG A 281 -10.37 8.46 5.63
C ARG A 281 -10.44 9.70 6.53
N ALA A 282 -9.34 10.43 6.66
CA ALA A 282 -9.29 11.66 7.45
C ALA A 282 -10.14 12.75 6.79
N SER A 283 -10.10 12.85 5.46
CA SER A 283 -10.97 13.72 4.68
C SER A 283 -12.45 13.46 5.00
N TRP A 284 -12.89 12.21 5.00
CA TRP A 284 -14.27 11.86 5.32
C TRP A 284 -14.66 12.16 6.78
N LEU A 285 -13.75 11.94 7.73
CA LEU A 285 -13.99 12.28 9.14
C LEU A 285 -14.26 13.79 9.30
N MET A 286 -13.44 14.64 8.68
CA MET A 286 -13.60 16.09 8.72
C MET A 286 -14.90 16.55 8.04
N MET A 287 -15.26 15.94 6.89
CA MET A 287 -16.54 16.20 6.23
C MET A 287 -17.72 15.79 7.14
N GLY A 288 -17.62 14.64 7.80
CA GLY A 288 -18.62 14.16 8.74
C GLY A 288 -18.81 15.08 9.95
N GLN A 289 -17.75 15.72 10.43
CA GLN A 289 -17.83 16.76 11.47
C GLN A 289 -18.58 18.00 10.97
N ALA A 290 -18.27 18.48 9.76
CA ALA A 290 -18.97 19.61 9.15
C ALA A 290 -20.48 19.32 8.98
N ILE A 291 -20.83 18.13 8.49
CA ILE A 291 -22.23 17.71 8.33
C ILE A 291 -22.95 17.64 9.69
N ARG A 292 -22.32 17.08 10.72
CA ARG A 292 -22.90 17.06 12.09
C ARG A 292 -23.16 18.47 12.61
N LEU A 293 -22.21 19.37 12.41
CA LEU A 293 -22.33 20.75 12.86
C LEU A 293 -23.44 21.49 12.10
N ALA A 294 -23.58 21.26 10.79
CA ALA A 294 -24.68 21.82 9.99
C ALA A 294 -26.06 21.30 10.43
N LEU A 295 -26.15 20.03 10.84
CA LEU A 295 -27.37 19.45 11.40
C LEU A 295 -27.71 20.06 12.77
N ASP A 296 -26.71 20.27 13.62
CA ASP A 296 -26.87 20.89 14.93
C ASP A 296 -27.32 22.36 14.81
N MET A 297 -26.77 23.08 13.83
CA MET A 297 -27.18 24.43 13.44
C MET A 297 -28.55 24.47 12.72
N ARG A 298 -29.16 23.31 12.44
CA ARG A 298 -30.45 23.16 11.73
C ARG A 298 -30.51 23.85 10.36
N LEU A 299 -29.41 23.82 9.60
CA LEU A 299 -29.33 24.52 8.31
C LEU A 299 -30.27 24.00 7.22
N TYR A 300 -30.96 22.88 7.46
CA TYR A 300 -32.02 22.34 6.61
C TYR A 300 -33.39 23.02 6.82
N ASP A 301 -33.52 23.87 7.84
CA ASP A 301 -34.74 24.56 8.25
C ASP A 301 -34.59 26.07 8.00
N GLU A 302 -35.50 26.65 7.22
CA GLU A 302 -35.53 28.09 6.90
C GLU A 302 -35.61 28.98 8.14
N VAL A 303 -36.18 28.48 9.25
CA VAL A 303 -36.22 29.20 10.53
C VAL A 303 -34.83 29.46 11.11
N SER A 304 -33.84 28.60 10.81
CA SER A 304 -32.46 28.75 11.30
C SER A 304 -31.71 29.96 10.72
N TYR A 305 -32.27 30.55 9.67
CA TYR A 305 -31.72 31.72 8.98
C TYR A 305 -32.39 33.04 9.39
N GLN A 306 -33.49 32.97 10.15
CA GLN A 306 -34.20 34.15 10.63
C GLN A 306 -33.30 34.93 11.61
N ASP A 307 -33.35 36.27 11.54
CA ASP A 307 -32.59 37.19 12.39
C ASP A 307 -31.05 37.10 12.30
N LEU A 308 -30.51 36.41 11.29
CA LEU A 308 -29.07 36.41 10.99
C LEU A 308 -28.64 37.69 10.26
N ASP A 309 -27.38 38.07 10.46
CA ASP A 309 -26.72 39.06 9.61
C ASP A 309 -26.74 38.60 8.13
N PRO A 310 -27.02 39.49 7.15
CA PRO A 310 -27.13 39.11 5.74
C PRO A 310 -25.91 38.37 5.16
N LEU A 311 -24.70 38.68 5.63
CA LEU A 311 -23.49 37.97 5.21
C LEU A 311 -23.51 36.53 5.74
N GLU A 312 -23.81 36.35 7.03
CA GLU A 312 -23.84 35.04 7.67
C GLU A 312 -24.96 34.14 7.10
N ASP A 313 -26.13 34.70 6.79
CA ASP A 313 -27.20 34.00 6.07
C ASP A 313 -26.70 33.46 4.72
N LYS A 314 -26.15 34.35 3.88
CA LYS A 314 -25.64 33.97 2.55
C LYS A 314 -24.53 32.92 2.62
N LEU A 315 -23.58 33.07 3.53
CA LEU A 315 -22.47 32.12 3.70
C LEU A 315 -22.92 30.76 4.22
N ARG A 316 -23.87 30.71 5.18
CA ARG A 316 -24.45 29.45 5.68
C ARG A 316 -25.17 28.69 4.58
N ARG A 317 -25.97 29.37 3.76
CA ARG A 317 -26.69 28.75 2.64
C ARG A 317 -25.73 28.18 1.60
N ASN A 318 -24.66 28.90 1.27
CA ASN A 318 -23.65 28.44 0.30
C ASN A 318 -22.88 27.23 0.84
N VAL A 319 -22.39 27.28 2.07
CA VAL A 319 -21.64 26.13 2.65
C VAL A 319 -22.55 24.93 2.88
N TYR A 320 -23.82 25.13 3.26
CA TYR A 320 -24.80 24.06 3.39
C TYR A 320 -25.04 23.35 2.06
N GLY A 321 -25.26 24.10 0.97
CA GLY A 321 -25.40 23.53 -0.37
C GLY A 321 -24.18 22.71 -0.80
N LEU A 322 -22.96 23.14 -0.46
CA LEU A 322 -21.73 22.39 -0.72
C LEU A 322 -21.60 21.12 0.12
N LEU A 323 -22.04 21.14 1.39
CA LEU A 323 -22.08 19.95 2.22
C LEU A 323 -23.08 18.92 1.68
N CYS A 324 -24.25 19.38 1.20
CA CYS A 324 -25.21 18.53 0.52
C CYS A 324 -24.61 17.91 -0.74
N VAL A 325 -23.94 18.71 -1.59
CA VAL A 325 -23.22 18.19 -2.78
C VAL A 325 -22.13 17.19 -2.38
N GLY A 326 -21.36 17.46 -1.34
CA GLY A 326 -20.33 16.55 -0.83
C GLY A 326 -20.90 15.22 -0.34
N ASP A 327 -22.01 15.24 0.38
CA ASP A 327 -22.70 14.04 0.87
C ASP A 327 -23.35 13.25 -0.28
N MET A 328 -24.03 13.92 -1.21
CA MET A 328 -24.58 13.32 -2.44
C MET A 328 -23.47 12.69 -3.30
N SER A 329 -22.36 13.39 -3.49
CA SER A 329 -21.20 12.89 -4.23
C SER A 329 -20.60 11.64 -3.58
N ALA A 330 -20.40 11.66 -2.27
CA ALA A 330 -19.92 10.49 -1.54
C ALA A 330 -20.92 9.32 -1.61
N SER A 331 -22.23 9.61 -1.62
CA SER A 331 -23.24 8.56 -1.75
C SER A 331 -23.26 7.93 -3.12
N ILE A 332 -23.26 8.74 -4.18
CA ILE A 332 -23.37 8.30 -5.57
C ILE A 332 -22.08 7.64 -6.05
N LEU A 333 -20.92 8.26 -5.81
CA LEU A 333 -19.64 7.79 -6.36
C LEU A 333 -18.96 6.77 -5.45
N ASN A 334 -19.07 6.92 -4.12
CA ASN A 334 -18.35 6.08 -3.15
C ASN A 334 -19.26 5.10 -2.40
N ASN A 335 -20.53 4.93 -2.83
CA ASN A 335 -21.54 4.07 -2.19
C ASN A 335 -21.68 4.31 -0.67
N ARG A 336 -21.50 5.56 -0.21
CA ARG A 336 -21.70 5.91 1.20
C ARG A 336 -23.18 6.12 1.50
N PRO A 337 -23.66 5.79 2.71
CA PRO A 337 -24.97 6.24 3.15
C PRO A 337 -25.00 7.77 3.20
N LEU A 338 -26.08 8.39 2.72
CA LEU A 338 -26.33 9.81 2.94
C LEU A 338 -26.35 10.09 4.44
N ALA A 339 -25.58 11.08 4.86
CA ALA A 339 -25.56 11.56 6.23
C ALA A 339 -26.71 12.55 6.47
N PHE A 340 -27.09 13.35 5.47
CA PHE A 340 -28.36 14.08 5.48
C PHE A 340 -29.52 13.13 5.21
N HIS A 341 -30.55 13.19 6.06
CA HIS A 341 -31.78 12.45 5.81
C HIS A 341 -32.48 13.01 4.57
N GLU A 342 -33.25 12.18 3.85
CA GLU A 342 -33.97 12.55 2.62
C GLU A 342 -34.85 13.81 2.79
N ILE A 343 -35.49 13.94 3.96
CA ILE A 343 -36.27 15.13 4.36
C ILE A 343 -35.43 16.42 4.44
N CYS A 344 -34.13 16.31 4.76
CA CYS A 344 -33.22 17.46 4.75
C CYS A 344 -32.80 17.87 3.34
N LEU A 345 -33.12 17.08 2.32
CA LEU A 345 -32.76 17.32 0.92
C LEU A 345 -33.97 17.71 0.05
N ASP A 346 -35.19 17.58 0.58
CA ASP A 346 -36.44 17.79 -0.14
C ASP A 346 -37.04 19.19 0.10
N GLU A 347 -37.50 19.83 -0.99
CA GLU A 347 -38.17 21.14 -1.18
C GLU A 347 -37.79 22.40 -0.35
N THR A 348 -36.98 22.36 0.72
CA THR A 348 -36.68 23.55 1.57
C THR A 348 -35.38 24.27 1.25
N TYR A 349 -34.56 23.78 0.31
CA TYR A 349 -33.41 24.55 -0.16
C TYR A 349 -33.88 25.58 -1.18
N THR A 350 -34.07 26.82 -0.75
CA THR A 350 -34.30 27.96 -1.65
C THR A 350 -32.94 28.54 -2.06
N PRO A 351 -32.52 28.44 -3.34
CA PRO A 351 -31.33 29.13 -3.81
C PRO A 351 -31.45 30.64 -3.55
N VAL A 352 -30.35 31.28 -3.14
CA VAL A 352 -30.32 32.70 -2.72
C VAL A 352 -30.65 33.67 -3.87
N GLU A 353 -30.81 33.19 -5.12
CA GLU A 353 -31.32 33.99 -6.24
C GLU A 353 -32.62 34.74 -5.91
N VAL A 354 -33.37 34.33 -4.89
CA VAL A 354 -34.70 34.86 -4.56
C VAL A 354 -34.71 35.95 -3.47
N TYR A 355 -33.67 36.12 -2.62
CA TYR A 355 -33.84 36.91 -1.37
C TYR A 355 -32.71 37.85 -0.91
N SER A 356 -31.53 37.92 -1.52
CA SER A 356 -30.43 38.75 -0.98
C SER A 356 -29.80 39.69 -1.99
N ASP A 357 -30.02 40.99 -1.81
CA ASP A 357 -29.29 42.09 -2.48
C ASP A 357 -27.84 42.23 -1.96
N PHE A 358 -27.40 41.36 -1.03
CA PHE A 358 -26.08 41.46 -0.40
C PHE A 358 -24.98 40.86 -1.29
N SER A 359 -23.98 41.68 -1.63
CA SER A 359 -22.81 41.32 -2.43
C SER A 359 -21.66 40.78 -1.57
N LEU A 360 -21.07 39.65 -1.95
CA LEU A 360 -19.84 39.13 -1.32
C LEU A 360 -18.59 39.87 -1.80
N LEU A 361 -18.66 40.51 -2.97
CA LEU A 361 -17.60 41.35 -3.52
C LEU A 361 -17.81 42.81 -3.15
N SER A 362 -16.74 43.51 -2.77
CA SER A 362 -16.77 44.96 -2.57
C SER A 362 -16.78 45.72 -3.90
N PRO A 363 -17.59 46.79 -4.04
CA PRO A 363 -17.74 47.54 -5.29
C PRO A 363 -16.51 48.36 -5.72
N GLU A 364 -15.45 48.41 -4.89
CA GLU A 364 -14.28 49.26 -5.10
C GLU A 364 -13.20 48.66 -6.03
N SER A 365 -13.32 47.40 -6.40
CA SER A 365 -12.35 46.73 -7.29
C SER A 365 -12.94 46.58 -8.69
N GLY A 366 -12.51 47.46 -9.61
CA GLY A 366 -13.00 47.51 -11.01
C GLY A 366 -12.85 46.21 -11.83
N LEU A 367 -12.24 45.17 -11.27
CA LEU A 367 -12.20 43.80 -11.80
C LEU A 367 -13.56 43.08 -11.75
N PHE A 368 -14.48 43.54 -10.90
CA PHE A 368 -15.75 42.88 -10.60
C PHE A 368 -16.93 43.77 -11.01
N GLU A 369 -17.23 43.83 -12.31
CA GLU A 369 -18.45 44.51 -12.75
C GLU A 369 -19.68 43.92 -12.05
N PRO A 370 -20.72 44.73 -11.71
CA PRO A 370 -21.87 44.30 -10.92
C PRO A 370 -22.58 43.00 -11.34
N PRO A 371 -22.67 42.58 -12.63
CA PRO A 371 -23.29 41.30 -12.98
C PRO A 371 -22.37 40.08 -12.78
N TYR A 372 -21.07 40.25 -12.49
CA TYR A 372 -20.12 39.13 -12.36
C TYR A 372 -20.47 38.19 -11.21
N GLU A 373 -20.85 38.74 -10.05
CA GLU A 373 -21.25 37.95 -8.88
C GLU A 373 -22.47 37.07 -9.17
N GLN A 374 -23.49 37.65 -9.80
CA GLN A 374 -24.69 36.92 -10.22
C GLN A 374 -24.35 35.81 -11.23
N ARG A 375 -23.43 36.06 -12.17
CA ARG A 375 -23.03 35.10 -13.21
C ARG A 375 -22.30 33.89 -12.66
N PHE A 376 -21.34 34.06 -11.74
CA PHE A 376 -20.65 32.90 -11.16
C PHE A 376 -21.55 32.17 -10.15
N HIS A 377 -22.41 32.87 -9.40
CA HIS A 377 -23.38 32.20 -8.53
C HIS A 377 -24.32 31.29 -9.31
N ARG A 378 -24.72 31.70 -10.53
CA ARG A 378 -25.49 30.83 -11.41
C ARG A 378 -24.77 29.52 -11.73
N GLY A 379 -23.47 29.57 -12.04
CA GLY A 379 -22.64 28.39 -12.26
C GLY A 379 -22.53 27.49 -11.03
N PHE A 380 -22.37 28.09 -9.85
CA PHE A 380 -22.35 27.40 -8.56
C PHE A 380 -23.65 26.62 -8.28
N TYR A 381 -24.82 27.26 -8.46
CA TYR A 381 -26.11 26.61 -8.22
C TYR A 381 -26.45 25.54 -9.25
N LEU A 382 -26.04 25.70 -10.51
CA LEU A 382 -26.19 24.65 -11.53
C LEU A 382 -25.47 23.35 -11.16
N CYS A 383 -24.33 23.42 -10.47
CA CYS A 383 -23.63 22.22 -9.99
C CYS A 383 -24.44 21.51 -8.91
N HIS A 384 -25.02 22.27 -7.98
CA HIS A 384 -25.94 21.74 -6.98
C HIS A 384 -27.16 21.07 -7.63
N ASP A 385 -27.79 21.71 -8.60
CA ASP A 385 -28.95 21.18 -9.32
C ASP A 385 -28.65 19.87 -10.05
N LEU A 386 -27.45 19.73 -10.65
CA LEU A 386 -27.00 18.48 -11.26
C LEU A 386 -26.96 17.34 -10.24
N TRP A 387 -26.31 17.56 -9.09
CA TRP A 387 -26.18 16.54 -8.04
C TRP A 387 -27.52 16.20 -7.40
N LYS A 388 -28.37 17.20 -7.13
CA LYS A 388 -29.71 17.00 -6.59
C LYS A 388 -30.59 16.21 -7.56
N SER A 389 -30.63 16.62 -8.83
CA SER A 389 -31.39 15.94 -9.87
C SER A 389 -30.97 14.48 -10.02
N ALA A 390 -29.67 14.19 -10.08
CA ALA A 390 -29.17 12.81 -10.15
C ALA A 390 -29.50 11.99 -8.89
N THR A 391 -29.38 12.59 -7.70
CA THR A 391 -29.72 11.93 -6.44
C THR A 391 -31.20 11.55 -6.39
N ASN A 392 -32.09 12.47 -6.77
CA ASN A 392 -33.53 12.22 -6.80
C ASN A 392 -33.88 11.09 -7.78
N ILE A 393 -33.29 11.08 -8.98
CA ILE A 393 -33.49 9.98 -9.95
C ILE A 393 -33.08 8.63 -9.35
N LEU A 394 -31.92 8.56 -8.68
CA LEU A 394 -31.40 7.33 -8.08
C LEU A 394 -32.23 6.87 -6.86
N LEU A 395 -32.75 7.81 -6.06
CA LEU A 395 -33.66 7.53 -4.95
C LEU A 395 -35.01 7.02 -5.45
N ASP A 396 -35.60 7.67 -6.46
CA ASP A 396 -36.84 7.23 -7.09
C ASP A 396 -36.71 5.82 -7.68
N MET A 397 -35.60 5.50 -8.35
CA MET A 397 -35.30 4.14 -8.83
C MET A 397 -35.21 3.14 -7.67
N LYS A 398 -34.62 3.53 -6.55
CA LYS A 398 -34.51 2.67 -5.36
C LYS A 398 -35.88 2.42 -4.72
N LEU A 399 -36.72 3.44 -4.60
CA LEU A 399 -38.09 3.33 -4.08
C LEU A 399 -38.94 2.43 -5.00
N LEU A 400 -38.89 2.64 -6.31
CA LEU A 400 -39.58 1.80 -7.30
C LEU A 400 -39.16 0.33 -7.18
N THR A 401 -37.86 0.05 -6.98
CA THR A 401 -37.36 -1.31 -6.76
C THR A 401 -37.97 -1.95 -5.51
N GLN A 402 -38.12 -1.20 -4.42
CA GLN A 402 -38.72 -1.68 -3.17
C GLN A 402 -40.21 -1.96 -3.30
N THR A 403 -40.93 -1.12 -4.06
CA THR A 403 -42.35 -1.34 -4.35
C THR A 403 -42.55 -2.61 -5.19
N LEU A 404 -41.77 -2.79 -6.26
CA LEU A 404 -41.84 -3.97 -7.14
C LEU A 404 -41.51 -5.30 -6.44
N THR A 405 -40.60 -5.28 -5.47
CA THR A 405 -40.25 -6.47 -4.66
C THR A 405 -41.31 -6.82 -3.62
N SER A 406 -42.19 -5.88 -3.27
CA SER A 406 -43.23 -6.06 -2.24
C SER A 406 -44.57 -6.52 -2.84
N SER A 407 -44.89 -6.16 -4.09
CA SER A 407 -46.20 -6.41 -4.72
C SER A 407 -46.25 -7.59 -5.68
N GLY A 408 -45.11 -8.19 -6.05
CA GLY A 408 -45.04 -9.49 -6.69
C GLY A 408 -45.92 -9.68 -7.94
N PHE A 409 -45.94 -8.77 -8.92
CA PHE A 409 -46.14 -9.05 -10.37
C PHE A 409 -45.97 -7.77 -11.22
N GLN A 410 -45.50 -7.97 -12.46
CA GLN A 410 -45.29 -7.11 -13.66
C GLN A 410 -45.42 -5.56 -13.62
N LEU A 411 -44.43 -4.91 -14.25
CA LEU A 411 -44.40 -3.50 -14.65
C LEU A 411 -45.64 -3.13 -15.51
N CYS A 412 -46.59 -2.37 -14.94
CA CYS A 412 -47.68 -1.76 -15.70
C CYS A 412 -47.22 -0.38 -16.22
N SER A 413 -47.51 -0.06 -17.48
CA SER A 413 -47.05 1.15 -18.20
C SER A 413 -47.64 2.48 -17.72
N ARG A 414 -48.30 2.50 -16.55
CA ARG A 414 -48.98 3.67 -15.97
C ARG A 414 -48.65 3.91 -14.49
N ASP A 415 -47.53 3.43 -13.99
CA ASP A 415 -47.07 3.75 -12.63
C ASP A 415 -46.62 5.22 -12.55
N PRO A 416 -47.22 6.06 -11.67
CA PRO A 416 -46.81 7.45 -11.47
C PRO A 416 -45.31 7.60 -11.16
N SER A 417 -44.70 6.60 -10.54
CA SER A 417 -43.27 6.61 -10.17
C SER A 417 -42.35 6.45 -11.38
N GLN A 418 -42.78 5.70 -12.40
CA GLN A 418 -42.05 5.59 -13.68
C GLN A 418 -42.09 6.91 -14.45
N GLN A 419 -43.25 7.57 -14.48
CA GLN A 419 -43.41 8.89 -15.10
C GLN A 419 -42.53 9.94 -14.41
N ARG A 420 -42.43 9.92 -13.07
CA ARG A 420 -41.52 10.79 -12.33
C ARG A 420 -40.06 10.57 -12.71
N ILE A 421 -39.58 9.32 -12.76
CA ILE A 421 -38.19 9.01 -13.18
C ILE A 421 -37.91 9.50 -14.60
N MET A 422 -38.83 9.25 -15.55
CA MET A 422 -38.70 9.70 -16.94
C MET A 422 -38.62 11.23 -17.03
N GLN A 423 -39.53 11.94 -16.36
CA GLN A 423 -39.56 13.41 -16.35
C GLN A 423 -38.32 14.00 -15.69
N SER A 424 -37.90 13.46 -14.54
CA SER A 424 -36.67 13.88 -13.84
C SER A 424 -35.43 13.65 -14.69
N TYR A 425 -35.34 12.54 -15.42
CA TYR A 425 -34.21 12.27 -16.32
C TYR A 425 -34.17 13.17 -17.56
N MET A 426 -35.34 13.52 -18.13
CA MET A 426 -35.42 14.50 -19.22
C MET A 426 -34.98 15.89 -18.74
N SER A 427 -35.47 16.31 -17.56
CA SER A 427 -35.05 17.56 -16.92
C SER A 427 -33.54 17.58 -16.65
N PHE A 428 -32.98 16.48 -16.11
CA PHE A 428 -31.54 16.32 -15.92
C PHE A 428 -30.76 16.53 -17.22
N CYS A 429 -31.17 15.90 -18.32
CA CYS A 429 -30.50 16.04 -19.61
C CYS A 429 -30.53 17.48 -20.14
N GLY A 430 -31.63 18.23 -19.92
CA GLY A 430 -31.78 19.63 -20.34
C GLY A 430 -30.99 20.65 -19.52
N LEU A 431 -30.36 20.26 -18.40
CA LEU A 431 -29.59 21.17 -17.55
C LEU A 431 -28.36 21.75 -18.26
N LEU A 432 -27.71 20.99 -19.16
CA LEU A 432 -26.59 21.53 -19.95
C LEU A 432 -27.06 22.39 -21.13
N ASP A 433 -28.20 22.08 -21.74
CA ASP A 433 -28.76 22.87 -22.86
C ASP A 433 -29.18 24.27 -22.43
N SER A 434 -29.54 24.41 -21.14
CA SER A 434 -29.91 25.67 -20.49
C SER A 434 -28.71 26.44 -19.90
N LEU A 435 -27.46 26.03 -20.20
CA LEU A 435 -26.28 26.78 -19.76
C LEU A 435 -26.33 28.23 -20.30
N PRO A 436 -26.09 29.23 -19.44
CA PRO A 436 -25.92 30.62 -19.85
C PRO A 436 -24.82 30.77 -20.90
N ALA A 437 -24.91 31.81 -21.73
CA ALA A 437 -23.98 32.02 -22.85
C ALA A 437 -22.51 32.03 -22.42
N TRP A 438 -22.18 32.65 -21.28
CA TRP A 438 -20.82 32.75 -20.74
C TRP A 438 -20.25 31.43 -20.19
N LEU A 439 -21.11 30.47 -19.82
CA LEU A 439 -20.68 29.11 -19.43
C LEU A 439 -20.72 28.13 -20.60
N ARG A 440 -21.47 28.44 -21.67
CA ARG A 440 -21.53 27.64 -22.89
C ARG A 440 -20.28 27.82 -23.75
N ASP A 441 -19.86 29.06 -23.90
CA ASP A 441 -18.66 29.45 -24.63
C ASP A 441 -17.96 30.59 -23.87
N PRO A 442 -17.07 30.25 -22.92
CA PRO A 442 -16.37 31.24 -22.11
C PRO A 442 -15.48 32.19 -22.92
N GLU A 443 -15.05 31.82 -24.13
CA GLU A 443 -14.18 32.66 -24.99
C GLU A 443 -14.96 33.75 -25.73
N ARG A 444 -16.23 33.52 -26.07
CA ARG A 444 -17.06 34.48 -26.84
C ARG A 444 -17.72 35.57 -26.00
N HIS A 445 -17.43 35.67 -24.71
CA HIS A 445 -18.02 36.70 -23.86
C HIS A 445 -17.34 38.06 -24.07
N ILE A 446 -18.14 39.11 -24.36
CA ILE A 446 -17.69 40.48 -24.65
C ILE A 446 -18.47 41.48 -23.78
N ALA A 447 -17.75 42.18 -22.90
CA ALA A 447 -17.77 43.64 -22.68
C ALA A 447 -17.05 43.96 -21.36
N GLY A 448 -15.99 44.79 -21.39
CA GLY A 448 -15.27 45.26 -20.20
C GLY A 448 -13.78 45.56 -20.45
N ASP A 449 -13.07 46.00 -19.41
CA ASP A 449 -11.61 46.13 -19.35
C ASP A 449 -10.91 44.80 -19.71
N GLU A 450 -9.78 44.83 -20.42
CA GLU A 450 -9.09 43.63 -20.94
C GLU A 450 -8.68 42.67 -19.81
N ILE A 451 -8.22 43.23 -18.69
CA ILE A 451 -7.75 42.46 -17.51
C ILE A 451 -8.94 41.80 -16.80
N ALA A 452 -10.02 42.55 -16.58
CA ALA A 452 -11.24 42.03 -15.97
C ALA A 452 -11.86 40.93 -16.84
N THR A 453 -11.88 41.13 -18.16
CA THR A 453 -12.42 40.15 -19.12
C THR A 453 -11.64 38.84 -19.08
N ALA A 454 -10.30 38.90 -19.14
CA ALA A 454 -9.46 37.70 -19.09
C ALA A 454 -9.61 36.90 -17.78
N PHE A 455 -9.73 37.61 -16.65
CA PHE A 455 -10.00 36.97 -15.35
C PHE A 455 -11.36 36.25 -15.35
N GLN A 456 -12.43 36.94 -15.77
CA GLN A 456 -13.77 36.35 -15.79
C GLN A 456 -13.83 35.13 -16.72
N GLN A 457 -13.31 35.23 -17.94
CA GLN A 457 -13.25 34.11 -18.89
C GLN A 457 -12.58 32.87 -18.29
N ARG A 458 -11.45 33.05 -17.60
CA ARG A 458 -10.72 31.96 -16.94
C ARG A 458 -11.53 31.31 -15.82
N THR A 459 -12.21 32.09 -14.98
CA THR A 459 -13.07 31.55 -13.91
C THR A 459 -14.31 30.82 -14.44
N PHE A 460 -14.90 31.29 -15.54
CA PHE A 460 -16.02 30.59 -16.20
C PHE A 460 -15.56 29.27 -16.84
N TRP A 461 -14.34 29.21 -17.36
CA TRP A 461 -13.74 27.93 -17.77
C TRP A 461 -13.63 26.96 -16.60
N TYR A 462 -13.25 27.42 -15.41
CA TYR A 462 -13.11 26.58 -14.21
C TYR A 462 -14.46 25.99 -13.77
N GLN A 463 -15.51 26.81 -13.78
CA GLN A 463 -16.88 26.36 -13.49
C GLN A 463 -17.42 25.41 -14.57
N ARG A 464 -17.22 25.74 -15.86
CA ARG A 464 -17.66 24.91 -16.98
C ARG A 464 -17.04 23.52 -16.93
N ALA A 465 -15.74 23.43 -16.64
CA ALA A 465 -15.03 22.16 -16.54
C ALA A 465 -15.68 21.25 -15.49
N ASP A 466 -15.95 21.75 -14.27
CA ASP A 466 -16.60 20.94 -13.22
C ASP A 466 -18.04 20.57 -13.60
N LEU A 467 -18.82 21.50 -14.14
CA LEU A 467 -20.21 21.26 -14.53
C LEU A 467 -20.33 20.15 -15.59
N VAL A 468 -19.60 20.27 -16.68
CA VAL A 468 -19.76 19.36 -17.83
C VAL A 468 -19.17 17.98 -17.50
N VAL A 469 -18.02 17.90 -16.83
CA VAL A 469 -17.45 16.63 -16.38
C VAL A 469 -18.38 15.94 -15.38
N THR A 470 -18.95 16.68 -14.43
CA THR A 470 -19.92 16.17 -13.46
C THR A 470 -21.17 15.63 -14.14
N PHE A 471 -21.72 16.37 -15.11
CA PHE A 471 -22.88 15.93 -15.87
C PHE A 471 -22.65 14.58 -16.56
N HIS A 472 -21.57 14.42 -17.32
CA HIS A 472 -21.30 13.16 -18.01
C HIS A 472 -21.02 12.01 -17.03
N CYS A 473 -20.39 12.31 -15.89
CA CYS A 473 -20.19 11.34 -14.81
C CYS A 473 -21.54 10.83 -14.26
N LEU A 474 -22.41 11.76 -13.88
CA LEU A 474 -23.73 11.45 -13.34
C LEU A 474 -24.63 10.75 -14.38
N ARG A 475 -24.61 11.20 -15.65
CA ARG A 475 -25.35 10.58 -16.75
C ARG A 475 -24.96 9.10 -16.91
N LEU A 476 -23.67 8.80 -16.80
CA LEU A 476 -23.16 7.43 -16.83
C LEU A 476 -23.58 6.62 -15.60
N VAL A 477 -23.50 7.18 -14.40
CA VAL A 477 -23.92 6.50 -13.16
C VAL A 477 -25.41 6.18 -13.16
N ILE A 478 -26.25 7.14 -13.57
CA ILE A 478 -27.71 6.95 -13.73
C ILE A 478 -27.99 5.80 -14.71
N LEU A 479 -27.33 5.82 -15.88
CA LEU A 479 -27.47 4.77 -16.89
C LEU A 479 -27.05 3.39 -16.35
N GLN A 480 -25.93 3.31 -15.64
CA GLN A 480 -25.45 2.07 -15.03
C GLN A 480 -26.40 1.55 -13.96
N ARG A 481 -26.93 2.42 -13.10
CA ARG A 481 -27.88 2.02 -12.05
C ARG A 481 -29.22 1.59 -12.61
N ALA A 482 -29.72 2.27 -13.64
CA ALA A 482 -30.92 1.87 -14.37
C ALA A 482 -30.74 0.48 -15.00
N ALA A 483 -29.61 0.22 -15.67
CA ALA A 483 -29.29 -1.08 -16.24
C ALA A 483 -29.25 -2.20 -15.20
N GLN A 484 -28.61 -1.98 -14.06
CA GLN A 484 -28.56 -2.95 -12.95
C GLN A 484 -29.95 -3.28 -12.38
N LYS A 485 -30.92 -2.39 -12.53
CA LYS A 485 -32.30 -2.54 -12.02
C LYS A 485 -33.31 -2.91 -13.10
N GLY A 486 -32.89 -3.04 -14.37
CA GLY A 486 -33.79 -3.32 -15.49
C GLY A 486 -34.70 -2.15 -15.84
N PHE A 487 -34.22 -0.91 -15.69
CA PHE A 487 -34.98 0.33 -15.92
C PHE A 487 -34.48 1.13 -17.13
N CYS A 488 -33.74 0.52 -18.08
CA CYS A 488 -33.23 1.25 -19.25
C CYS A 488 -34.36 1.82 -20.13
N ALA A 489 -35.51 1.14 -20.20
CA ALA A 489 -36.70 1.63 -20.88
C ALA A 489 -37.19 2.99 -20.37
N LEU A 490 -37.03 3.28 -19.07
CA LEU A 490 -37.38 4.59 -18.48
C LEU A 490 -36.44 5.71 -18.94
N LEU A 491 -35.25 5.36 -19.42
CA LEU A 491 -34.27 6.31 -19.99
C LEU A 491 -34.38 6.41 -21.52
N GLY A 492 -35.43 5.83 -22.12
CA GLY A 492 -35.63 5.80 -23.57
C GLY A 492 -34.73 4.81 -24.32
N LEU A 493 -34.17 3.82 -23.62
CA LEU A 493 -33.30 2.79 -24.20
C LEU A 493 -34.00 1.44 -24.19
N THR A 494 -33.80 0.62 -25.21
CA THR A 494 -34.18 -0.80 -25.15
C THR A 494 -33.28 -1.52 -24.14
N ASP A 495 -33.77 -2.58 -23.49
CA ASP A 495 -32.98 -3.42 -22.56
C ASP A 495 -31.94 -4.31 -23.31
N ASP A 496 -31.52 -3.89 -24.49
CA ASP A 496 -30.49 -4.56 -25.29
C ASP A 496 -29.08 -4.16 -24.80
N LEU A 497 -28.22 -5.16 -24.64
CA LEU A 497 -26.85 -4.99 -24.16
C LEU A 497 -26.00 -4.15 -25.13
N ASP A 498 -26.26 -4.29 -26.44
CA ASP A 498 -25.54 -3.56 -27.48
C ASP A 498 -25.91 -2.06 -27.44
N MET A 499 -27.20 -1.75 -27.24
CA MET A 499 -27.69 -0.37 -27.09
C MET A 499 -27.16 0.30 -25.82
N LEU A 500 -27.08 -0.44 -24.72
CA LEU A 500 -26.46 0.06 -23.49
C LEU A 500 -24.96 0.33 -23.67
N ALA A 501 -24.26 -0.52 -24.42
CA ALA A 501 -22.85 -0.34 -24.74
C ALA A 501 -22.62 0.91 -25.60
N LEU A 502 -23.40 1.06 -26.68
CA LEU A 502 -23.37 2.24 -27.55
C LEU A 502 -23.60 3.53 -26.75
N ARG A 503 -24.59 3.54 -25.86
CA ARG A 503 -24.91 4.74 -25.07
C ARG A 503 -23.81 5.13 -24.10
N LYS A 504 -23.14 4.15 -23.48
CA LYS A 504 -21.98 4.42 -22.62
C LYS A 504 -20.76 4.90 -23.43
N ILE A 505 -20.56 4.39 -24.65
CA ILE A 505 -19.51 4.87 -25.56
C ILE A 505 -19.77 6.31 -25.98
N GLU A 506 -21.02 6.65 -26.31
CA GLU A 506 -21.43 8.02 -26.63
C GLU A 506 -21.12 8.98 -25.47
N ILE A 507 -21.54 8.66 -24.25
CA ILE A 507 -21.25 9.50 -23.07
C ILE A 507 -19.74 9.69 -22.86
N ALA A 508 -18.94 8.64 -23.06
CA ALA A 508 -17.49 8.74 -22.97
C ALA A 508 -16.87 9.54 -24.11
N SER A 509 -17.40 9.45 -25.33
CA SER A 509 -16.95 10.23 -26.49
C SER A 509 -17.29 11.71 -26.34
N ASP A 510 -18.50 12.03 -25.87
CA ASP A 510 -18.92 13.39 -25.55
C ASP A 510 -17.96 14.02 -24.54
N LEU A 511 -17.63 13.29 -23.47
CA LEU A 511 -16.68 13.75 -22.46
C LEU A 511 -15.28 14.01 -23.05
N VAL A 512 -14.77 13.13 -23.91
CA VAL A 512 -13.46 13.33 -24.55
C VAL A 512 -13.45 14.61 -25.36
N SER A 513 -14.49 14.86 -26.15
CA SER A 513 -14.65 16.11 -26.91
C SER A 513 -14.68 17.33 -25.99
N VAL A 514 -15.37 17.24 -24.85
CA VAL A 514 -15.39 18.30 -23.82
C VAL A 514 -13.99 18.53 -23.24
N VAL A 515 -13.27 17.46 -22.87
CA VAL A 515 -11.93 17.56 -22.26
C VAL A 515 -10.92 18.12 -23.26
N GLU A 516 -10.97 17.72 -24.53
CA GLU A 516 -10.11 18.26 -25.60
C GLU A 516 -10.39 19.74 -25.87
N GLY A 517 -11.65 20.17 -25.74
CA GLY A 517 -12.06 21.57 -25.88
C GLY A 517 -11.94 22.42 -24.60
N THR A 518 -11.44 21.87 -23.50
CA THR A 518 -11.31 22.58 -22.22
C THR A 518 -9.85 22.92 -21.93
N PRO A 519 -9.52 24.18 -21.59
CA PRO A 519 -8.17 24.56 -21.17
C PRO A 519 -7.64 23.66 -20.04
N PHE A 520 -6.38 23.24 -20.15
CA PHE A 520 -5.79 22.30 -19.21
C PHE A 520 -5.77 22.82 -17.76
N ASP A 521 -5.54 24.12 -17.58
CA ASP A 521 -5.57 24.75 -16.25
C ASP A 521 -6.97 24.65 -15.62
N ALA A 522 -8.04 24.75 -16.40
CA ALA A 522 -9.41 24.58 -15.92
C ALA A 522 -9.71 23.16 -15.42
N LEU A 523 -9.10 22.15 -16.03
CA LEU A 523 -9.16 20.77 -15.53
C LEU A 523 -8.31 20.61 -14.25
N GLN A 524 -7.13 21.23 -14.24
CA GLN A 524 -6.18 21.14 -13.13
C GLN A 524 -6.69 21.77 -11.82
N VAL A 525 -7.34 22.93 -11.89
CA VAL A 525 -7.78 23.72 -10.72
C VAL A 525 -8.88 23.02 -9.92
N ASN A 526 -9.74 22.26 -10.59
CA ASN A 526 -10.77 21.46 -9.94
C ASN A 526 -10.17 20.30 -9.10
N GLY A 527 -8.94 19.89 -9.42
CA GLY A 527 -8.13 18.96 -8.63
C GLY A 527 -8.64 17.52 -8.65
N GLU A 528 -8.20 16.74 -7.67
CA GLU A 528 -8.45 15.30 -7.58
C GLU A 528 -9.93 14.89 -7.70
N PRO A 529 -10.92 15.61 -7.14
CA PRO A 529 -12.33 15.26 -7.30
C PRO A 529 -12.82 15.26 -8.75
N LEU A 530 -12.29 16.13 -9.62
CA LEU A 530 -12.64 16.13 -11.04
C LEU A 530 -11.92 15.01 -11.78
N VAL A 531 -10.64 14.76 -11.44
CA VAL A 531 -9.87 13.64 -12.02
C VAL A 531 -10.53 12.30 -11.71
N GLU A 532 -11.07 12.11 -10.50
CA GLU A 532 -11.79 10.90 -10.13
C GLU A 532 -13.03 10.66 -11.01
N LYS A 533 -13.81 11.71 -11.29
CA LYS A 533 -14.96 11.65 -12.23
C LYS A 533 -14.50 11.26 -13.64
N LEU A 534 -13.39 11.82 -14.12
CA LEU A 534 -12.80 11.46 -15.41
C LEU A 534 -12.35 9.99 -15.46
N ARG A 535 -11.70 9.49 -14.40
CA ARG A 535 -11.30 8.07 -14.29
C ARG A 535 -12.50 7.14 -14.34
N GLN A 536 -13.57 7.46 -13.61
CA GLN A 536 -14.78 6.64 -13.56
C GLN A 536 -15.45 6.48 -14.94
N ILE A 537 -15.48 7.54 -15.73
CA ILE A 537 -15.99 7.50 -17.11
C ILE A 537 -15.02 6.75 -18.03
N GLY A 538 -13.71 6.98 -17.89
CA GLY A 538 -12.65 6.27 -18.62
C GLY A 538 -12.70 4.74 -18.40
N CYS A 539 -12.83 4.28 -17.17
CA CYS A 539 -12.98 2.86 -16.82
C CYS A 539 -14.23 2.22 -17.46
N SER A 540 -15.30 2.99 -17.62
CA SER A 540 -16.54 2.51 -18.25
C SER A 540 -16.41 2.33 -19.76
N ARG A 541 -15.55 3.10 -20.44
CA ARG A 541 -15.16 2.86 -21.84
C ARG A 541 -14.29 1.61 -21.99
N SER A 542 -13.34 1.38 -21.07
CA SER A 542 -12.47 0.19 -21.07
C SER A 542 -13.23 -1.12 -20.82
N SER A 543 -14.25 -1.12 -19.96
CA SER A 543 -15.07 -2.31 -19.65
C SER A 543 -16.01 -2.75 -20.79
N LEU A 544 -16.38 -1.86 -21.71
CA LEU A 544 -17.22 -2.19 -22.88
C LEU A 544 -16.41 -2.66 -24.09
N LEU A 545 -15.21 -2.13 -24.27
CA LEU A 545 -14.25 -2.63 -25.25
C LEU A 545 -13.84 -4.08 -24.96
N ALA A 546 -14.00 -4.55 -23.72
CA ALA A 546 -13.76 -5.93 -23.32
C ALA A 546 -14.94 -6.89 -23.59
N SER A 547 -16.18 -6.39 -23.77
CA SER A 547 -17.39 -7.24 -23.86
C SER A 547 -17.91 -7.48 -25.29
N HIS A 548 -17.51 -6.69 -26.28
CA HIS A 548 -17.96 -6.83 -27.68
C HIS A 548 -16.79 -7.22 -28.61
N SER A 549 -16.33 -8.46 -28.49
CA SER A 549 -15.38 -9.05 -29.42
C SER A 549 -16.09 -9.76 -30.58
N LYS A 550 -16.30 -9.07 -31.69
CA LYS A 550 -16.23 -9.69 -33.02
C LYS A 550 -15.25 -8.92 -33.92
N PRO A 551 -14.46 -9.62 -34.75
CA PRO A 551 -13.22 -9.09 -35.30
C PRO A 551 -13.41 -8.63 -36.74
N SER A 552 -13.74 -7.36 -36.97
CA SER A 552 -13.41 -6.72 -38.25
C SER A 552 -13.55 -5.22 -38.14
N LEU A 553 -12.55 -4.51 -38.69
CA LEU A 553 -12.40 -3.05 -38.80
C LEU A 553 -11.85 -2.34 -37.55
N ARG A 554 -10.52 -2.48 -37.45
CA ARG A 554 -9.58 -1.83 -36.53
C ARG A 554 -9.28 -0.39 -36.97
N HIS A 555 -9.38 0.57 -36.05
CA HIS A 555 -8.28 1.50 -35.78
C HIS A 555 -7.87 1.28 -34.32
N THR A 556 -6.98 0.30 -34.15
CA THR A 556 -6.45 -0.18 -32.89
C THR A 556 -5.48 0.86 -32.32
N VAL A 557 -5.75 1.43 -31.15
CA VAL A 557 -4.66 1.62 -30.18
C VAL A 557 -4.52 0.27 -29.49
N THR A 558 -3.76 -0.62 -30.12
CA THR A 558 -3.37 -1.89 -29.52
C THR A 558 -2.63 -1.55 -28.24
N MET A 559 -3.21 -1.77 -27.06
CA MET A 559 -2.41 -1.79 -25.84
C MET A 559 -1.41 -2.91 -25.99
N LYS A 560 -0.16 -2.53 -26.23
CA LYS A 560 0.92 -3.43 -26.61
C LYS A 560 1.29 -4.26 -25.39
N LEU A 561 0.82 -5.50 -25.33
CA LEU A 561 1.41 -6.50 -24.47
C LEU A 561 2.88 -6.66 -24.86
N VAL A 562 3.72 -6.89 -23.88
CA VAL A 562 5.15 -7.11 -24.08
C VAL A 562 5.52 -8.47 -23.52
N GLU A 563 6.50 -9.11 -24.14
CA GLU A 563 7.06 -10.37 -23.66
C GLU A 563 7.89 -10.12 -22.39
N TYR A 564 7.65 -10.96 -21.39
CA TYR A 564 8.48 -11.17 -20.21
C TYR A 564 9.14 -12.54 -20.33
N ARG A 565 10.35 -12.66 -19.81
CA ARG A 565 11.13 -13.91 -19.84
C ARG A 565 11.46 -14.34 -18.43
N ASN A 566 11.24 -15.62 -18.17
CA ASN A 566 11.66 -16.29 -16.97
C ASN A 566 12.85 -17.22 -17.27
N PRO A 567 13.62 -17.59 -16.23
CA PRO A 567 13.61 -17.00 -14.89
C PRO A 567 14.05 -15.52 -14.91
N ILE A 568 13.52 -14.70 -14.00
CA ILE A 568 13.91 -13.28 -13.87
C ILE A 568 15.28 -13.11 -13.20
N VAL A 569 15.66 -14.06 -12.34
CA VAL A 569 17.01 -14.23 -11.82
C VAL A 569 17.38 -15.71 -11.95
N PRO A 570 18.18 -16.08 -12.97
CA PRO A 570 18.55 -17.48 -13.22
C PRO A 570 19.63 -17.99 -12.25
N GLY A 571 19.89 -19.30 -12.33
CA GLY A 571 20.90 -19.96 -11.51
C GLY A 571 20.51 -20.06 -10.04
N PHE A 572 21.49 -20.25 -9.17
CA PHE A 572 21.33 -20.33 -7.72
C PHE A 572 20.78 -19.02 -7.10
N SER A 573 19.47 -18.83 -7.18
CA SER A 573 18.73 -17.63 -6.77
C SER A 573 17.35 -18.00 -6.21
N PRO A 574 17.28 -18.68 -5.05
CA PRO A 574 16.04 -19.20 -4.48
C PRO A 574 15.33 -18.16 -3.61
N ASP A 575 14.11 -18.51 -3.19
CA ASP A 575 13.33 -17.81 -2.16
C ASP A 575 13.24 -16.27 -2.41
N PRO A 576 12.74 -15.82 -3.59
CA PRO A 576 12.72 -14.40 -3.94
C PRO A 576 11.73 -13.60 -3.09
N SER A 577 12.22 -12.52 -2.48
CA SER A 577 11.37 -11.51 -1.83
C SER A 577 11.54 -10.15 -2.54
N VAL A 578 10.43 -9.47 -2.84
CA VAL A 578 10.39 -8.26 -3.67
C VAL A 578 9.74 -7.08 -2.96
N VAL A 579 10.36 -5.91 -3.05
CA VAL A 579 9.75 -4.63 -2.63
C VAL A 579 9.87 -3.57 -3.72
N PHE A 580 8.82 -2.76 -3.90
CA PHE A 580 8.81 -1.64 -4.84
C PHE A 580 8.95 -0.31 -4.09
N VAL A 581 9.99 0.46 -4.41
CA VAL A 581 10.32 1.73 -3.75
C VAL A 581 10.77 2.74 -4.81
N ASP A 582 10.15 3.92 -4.83
CA ASP A 582 10.54 5.06 -5.68
C ASP A 582 10.77 4.72 -7.17
N GLY A 583 9.93 3.85 -7.74
CA GLY A 583 10.02 3.48 -9.15
C GLY A 583 10.98 2.32 -9.47
N VAL A 584 11.56 1.69 -8.45
CA VAL A 584 12.51 0.58 -8.57
C VAL A 584 12.03 -0.61 -7.74
N PHE A 585 12.11 -1.81 -8.31
CA PHE A 585 11.89 -3.08 -7.63
C PHE A 585 13.22 -3.60 -7.13
N TYR A 586 13.25 -4.04 -5.87
CA TYR A 586 14.40 -4.69 -5.26
C TYR A 586 14.03 -6.12 -4.89
N LEU A 587 14.89 -7.08 -5.24
CA LEU A 587 14.69 -8.49 -4.99
C LEU A 587 15.85 -9.06 -4.17
N ALA A 588 15.54 -9.77 -3.09
CA ALA A 588 16.51 -10.48 -2.27
C ALA A 588 16.33 -12.00 -2.42
N ASN A 589 17.43 -12.75 -2.49
CA ASN A 589 17.43 -14.22 -2.53
C ASN A 589 18.23 -14.83 -1.38
N SER A 590 17.94 -16.08 -1.04
CA SER A 590 18.76 -16.86 -0.11
C SER A 590 20.15 -17.16 -0.70
N SER A 591 21.15 -17.35 0.17
CA SER A 591 22.54 -17.59 -0.25
C SER A 591 23.25 -18.71 0.50
N PHE A 592 22.62 -19.28 1.52
CA PHE A 592 23.14 -20.41 2.30
C PHE A 592 24.56 -20.15 2.80
N HIS A 593 25.50 -21.03 2.46
CA HIS A 593 26.88 -21.00 2.92
C HIS A 593 27.79 -20.09 2.08
N VAL A 594 27.24 -19.34 1.13
CA VAL A 594 28.01 -18.49 0.20
C VAL A 594 28.07 -17.05 0.72
N PHE A 595 29.25 -16.45 0.60
CA PHE A 595 29.53 -15.05 0.95
C PHE A 595 30.04 -14.26 -0.27
N PRO A 596 29.76 -12.94 -0.40
CA PRO A 596 28.75 -12.18 0.32
C PRO A 596 27.36 -12.82 0.24
N GLY A 597 26.55 -12.60 1.27
CA GLY A 597 25.27 -13.24 1.46
C GLY A 597 24.07 -12.33 1.19
N ILE A 598 22.94 -12.95 0.84
CA ILE A 598 21.68 -12.26 0.48
C ILE A 598 21.91 -11.26 -0.68
N PRO A 599 22.09 -11.74 -1.93
CA PRO A 599 22.24 -10.86 -3.08
C PRO A 599 20.97 -10.03 -3.29
N ILE A 600 21.17 -8.76 -3.66
CA ILE A 600 20.14 -7.77 -3.93
C ILE A 600 20.17 -7.40 -5.41
N TYR A 601 19.05 -7.63 -6.09
CA TYR A 601 18.85 -7.25 -7.48
C TYR A 601 17.91 -6.05 -7.59
N ALA A 602 18.13 -5.19 -8.58
CA ALA A 602 17.27 -4.05 -8.87
C ALA A 602 16.70 -4.12 -10.30
N SER A 603 15.44 -3.74 -10.46
CA SER A 603 14.76 -3.66 -11.76
C SER A 603 13.81 -2.47 -11.81
N ARG A 604 13.50 -1.98 -13.02
CA ARG A 604 12.50 -0.92 -13.24
C ARG A 604 11.26 -1.40 -13.96
N ASP A 605 11.42 -2.49 -14.70
CA ASP A 605 10.45 -2.97 -15.67
C ASP A 605 9.99 -4.41 -15.38
N LEU A 606 10.54 -5.03 -14.32
CA LEU A 606 10.41 -6.44 -13.94
C LEU A 606 10.99 -7.42 -14.97
N LYS A 607 11.76 -6.93 -15.96
CA LYS A 607 12.39 -7.74 -17.01
C LYS A 607 13.88 -7.83 -16.83
N THR A 608 14.51 -6.67 -16.68
CA THR A 608 15.97 -6.59 -16.53
C THR A 608 16.27 -6.42 -15.06
N TRP A 609 16.96 -7.40 -14.49
CA TRP A 609 17.40 -7.42 -13.10
C TRP A 609 18.90 -7.34 -13.04
N THR A 610 19.41 -6.34 -12.33
CA THR A 610 20.85 -6.09 -12.16
C THR A 610 21.24 -6.37 -10.72
N HIS A 611 22.27 -7.19 -10.49
CA HIS A 611 22.83 -7.41 -9.15
C HIS A 611 23.55 -6.13 -8.68
N ILE A 612 23.04 -5.49 -7.62
CA ILE A 612 23.55 -4.19 -7.14
C ILE A 612 24.39 -4.29 -5.87
N GLY A 613 24.32 -5.40 -5.15
CA GLY A 613 25.04 -5.60 -3.90
C GLY A 613 24.50 -6.78 -3.11
N ASN A 614 25.01 -6.96 -1.89
CA ASN A 614 24.61 -8.04 -0.99
C ASN A 614 24.29 -7.45 0.39
N ALA A 615 23.34 -8.04 1.12
CA ALA A 615 22.92 -7.52 2.42
C ALA A 615 23.85 -7.95 3.57
N ILE A 616 24.46 -9.13 3.45
CA ILE A 616 25.56 -9.59 4.31
C ILE A 616 26.85 -9.45 3.50
N ASN A 617 27.50 -8.29 3.60
CA ASN A 617 28.63 -7.94 2.73
C ASN A 617 29.95 -7.69 3.46
N ARG A 618 29.98 -7.83 4.79
CA ARG A 618 31.20 -7.71 5.58
C ARG A 618 31.44 -8.95 6.44
N PRO A 619 32.66 -9.53 6.46
CA PRO A 619 32.97 -10.70 7.28
C PRO A 619 32.63 -10.53 8.77
N GLU A 620 32.79 -9.32 9.30
CA GLU A 620 32.49 -8.98 10.70
C GLU A 620 30.99 -8.85 11.01
N GLN A 621 30.14 -8.69 9.99
CA GLN A 621 28.69 -8.53 10.16
C GLN A 621 28.02 -9.85 10.60
N LEU A 622 28.42 -10.97 9.99
CA LEU A 622 27.88 -12.30 10.30
C LEU A 622 28.86 -13.40 9.84
N ASN A 623 29.19 -14.32 10.76
CA ASN A 623 30.09 -15.45 10.49
C ASN A 623 29.32 -16.68 9.97
N LEU A 624 29.78 -17.24 8.85
CA LEU A 624 29.24 -18.42 8.16
C LEU A 624 30.15 -19.65 8.23
N ASP A 625 31.23 -19.66 9.01
CA ASP A 625 32.22 -20.75 9.07
C ASP A 625 31.60 -22.11 9.40
N GLY A 626 30.53 -22.12 10.20
CA GLY A 626 29.83 -23.36 10.54
C GLY A 626 28.95 -23.92 9.43
N ALA A 627 28.59 -23.10 8.41
CA ALA A 627 27.51 -23.36 7.46
C ALA A 627 27.84 -24.54 6.54
N SER A 628 27.67 -25.74 7.06
CA SER A 628 27.98 -27.01 6.43
C SER A 628 26.76 -27.59 5.73
N THR A 629 27.00 -28.56 4.85
CA THR A 629 25.95 -29.33 4.17
C THR A 629 25.81 -30.70 4.81
N ALA A 630 24.59 -31.09 5.17
CA ALA A 630 24.29 -32.41 5.70
C ALA A 630 23.38 -33.20 4.77
N LYS A 631 23.66 -34.50 4.61
CA LYS A 631 22.76 -35.45 3.95
C LYS A 631 21.69 -35.87 4.95
N MET A 632 20.43 -35.52 4.69
CA MET A 632 19.31 -35.75 5.60
C MET A 632 18.24 -36.62 4.94
N PRO A 633 17.69 -37.64 5.65
CA PRO A 633 16.59 -38.42 5.13
C PRO A 633 15.30 -37.59 5.07
N LEU A 634 14.55 -37.78 3.99
CA LEU A 634 13.18 -37.32 3.82
C LEU A 634 12.21 -38.43 4.22
N ASP A 635 11.03 -38.05 4.71
CA ASP A 635 9.93 -38.97 5.00
C ASP A 635 9.37 -39.64 3.73
N THR A 636 9.63 -39.05 2.56
CA THR A 636 9.35 -39.64 1.23
C THR A 636 10.25 -40.83 0.87
N GLY A 637 11.23 -41.17 1.72
CA GLY A 637 12.21 -42.23 1.48
C GLY A 637 13.41 -41.80 0.63
N HIS A 638 13.48 -40.53 0.22
CA HIS A 638 14.63 -39.94 -0.46
C HIS A 638 15.60 -39.27 0.52
N PHE A 639 16.69 -38.70 0.02
CA PHE A 639 17.61 -37.85 0.78
C PHE A 639 17.65 -36.45 0.20
N MET A 640 17.79 -35.46 1.08
CA MET A 640 18.16 -34.09 0.70
C MET A 640 19.61 -33.79 1.13
N TYR A 641 20.23 -32.84 0.43
CA TYR A 641 21.47 -32.18 0.86
C TYR A 641 21.11 -30.80 1.40
N ALA A 642 20.98 -30.72 2.72
CA ALA A 642 20.60 -29.50 3.43
C ALA A 642 21.85 -28.65 3.68
N SER A 643 21.95 -27.51 3.01
CA SER A 643 23.05 -26.55 3.17
C SER A 643 22.72 -25.52 4.25
N GLY A 644 23.66 -25.25 5.15
CA GLY A 644 23.50 -24.28 6.24
C GLY A 644 23.67 -22.84 5.77
N GLY A 645 23.64 -21.90 6.71
CA GLY A 645 23.85 -20.47 6.46
C GLY A 645 22.55 -19.70 6.25
N LEU A 646 22.52 -18.77 5.28
CA LEU A 646 21.45 -17.79 5.09
C LEU A 646 20.29 -18.35 4.27
N PHE A 647 19.16 -18.61 4.93
CA PHE A 647 17.94 -19.18 4.32
C PHE A 647 17.09 -18.07 3.67
N ALA A 648 15.79 -18.30 3.48
CA ALA A 648 14.86 -17.36 2.86
C ALA A 648 14.89 -15.97 3.54
N PRO A 649 15.28 -14.91 2.82
CA PRO A 649 15.19 -13.55 3.30
C PRO A 649 13.84 -12.94 2.92
N THR A 650 13.33 -12.05 3.77
CA THR A 650 12.21 -11.17 3.44
C THR A 650 12.71 -9.73 3.41
N ILE A 651 12.51 -9.01 2.29
CA ILE A 651 12.84 -7.58 2.17
C ILE A 651 11.57 -6.73 2.32
N ARG A 652 11.63 -5.69 3.15
CA ARG A 652 10.54 -4.74 3.37
C ARG A 652 11.07 -3.31 3.32
N TYR A 653 10.21 -2.37 2.97
CA TYR A 653 10.49 -0.94 3.08
C TYR A 653 9.43 -0.29 3.94
N HIS A 654 9.87 0.42 4.98
CA HIS A 654 8.98 1.12 5.88
C HIS A 654 9.64 2.39 6.40
N GLN A 655 8.95 3.53 6.30
CA GLN A 655 9.39 4.83 6.84
C GLN A 655 10.84 5.22 6.46
N GLY A 656 11.21 5.11 5.19
CA GLY A 656 12.54 5.53 4.73
C GLY A 656 13.65 4.48 4.90
N LYS A 657 13.34 3.30 5.43
CA LYS A 657 14.34 2.27 5.77
C LYS A 657 13.98 0.93 5.11
N PHE A 658 14.97 0.29 4.51
CA PHE A 658 14.92 -1.12 4.11
C PHE A 658 15.19 -2.01 5.31
N TYR A 659 14.41 -3.09 5.42
CA TYR A 659 14.57 -4.15 6.39
C TYR A 659 14.77 -5.45 5.63
N VAL A 660 15.83 -6.18 5.94
CA VAL A 660 15.98 -7.58 5.55
C VAL A 660 15.91 -8.41 6.82
N ILE A 661 14.99 -9.36 6.83
CA ILE A 661 14.85 -10.32 7.92
C ILE A 661 15.12 -11.72 7.36
N CYS A 662 15.95 -12.50 8.06
CA CYS A 662 16.47 -13.76 7.54
C CYS A 662 16.81 -14.71 8.68
N THR A 663 16.94 -15.99 8.36
CA THR A 663 17.50 -17.00 9.27
C THR A 663 18.93 -17.34 8.86
N ASN A 664 19.86 -17.33 9.81
CA ASN A 664 21.14 -18.03 9.71
C ASN A 664 21.02 -19.40 10.39
N PHE A 665 21.38 -20.48 9.69
CA PHE A 665 21.43 -21.84 10.23
C PHE A 665 22.88 -22.29 10.35
N PRO A 666 23.53 -22.13 11.53
CA PRO A 666 24.98 -22.21 11.61
C PRO A 666 25.55 -23.58 11.31
N ALA A 667 24.90 -24.68 11.72
CA ALA A 667 25.37 -26.04 11.44
C ALA A 667 24.25 -27.07 11.66
N PHE A 668 24.20 -28.10 10.83
CA PHE A 668 23.33 -29.27 11.00
C PHE A 668 24.00 -30.32 11.91
N GLY A 669 23.21 -30.99 12.76
CA GLY A 669 23.68 -32.09 13.61
C GLY A 669 24.23 -31.70 14.99
N THR A 670 24.37 -30.41 15.28
CA THR A 670 24.75 -29.85 16.59
C THR A 670 23.51 -29.33 17.34
N SER A 671 23.62 -29.10 18.66
CA SER A 671 22.55 -28.48 19.47
C SER A 671 22.26 -27.00 19.13
N THR A 672 22.95 -26.46 18.13
CA THR A 672 22.77 -25.10 17.60
C THR A 672 21.41 -24.94 16.93
N LYS A 673 20.76 -23.83 17.23
CA LYS A 673 19.43 -23.49 16.74
C LYS A 673 19.52 -22.50 15.58
N ALA A 674 18.47 -22.45 14.77
CA ALA A 674 18.25 -21.37 13.82
C ALA A 674 18.36 -20.00 14.52
N GLN A 675 19.02 -19.05 13.86
CA GLN A 675 19.25 -17.69 14.34
C GLN A 675 18.51 -16.71 13.43
N ASN A 676 17.34 -16.26 13.85
CA ASN A 676 16.57 -15.26 13.12
C ASN A 676 17.11 -13.86 13.44
N PHE A 677 17.25 -13.00 12.44
CA PHE A 677 17.80 -11.67 12.60
C PHE A 677 17.21 -10.65 11.63
N ILE A 678 17.29 -9.37 11.99
CA ILE A 678 16.97 -8.21 11.15
C ILE A 678 18.26 -7.42 10.89
N ILE A 679 18.46 -6.99 9.65
CA ILE A 679 19.41 -5.95 9.28
C ILE A 679 18.66 -4.84 8.55
N THR A 680 19.21 -3.63 8.60
CA THR A 680 18.56 -2.47 8.00
C THR A 680 19.51 -1.62 7.19
N CYS A 681 18.96 -0.87 6.24
CA CYS A 681 19.72 0.06 5.41
C CYS A 681 18.81 1.23 4.98
N THR A 682 19.32 2.46 4.98
CA THR A 682 18.59 3.64 4.48
C THR A 682 18.93 3.96 3.02
N ASP A 683 20.09 3.50 2.54
CA ASP A 683 20.54 3.65 1.15
C ASP A 683 21.05 2.32 0.61
N ILE A 684 20.16 1.61 -0.08
CA ILE A 684 20.44 0.28 -0.62
C ILE A 684 21.52 0.29 -1.70
N TRP A 685 21.77 1.42 -2.36
CA TRP A 685 22.80 1.56 -3.40
C TRP A 685 24.20 1.67 -2.81
N ALA A 686 24.33 2.31 -1.64
CA ALA A 686 25.59 2.35 -0.90
C ALA A 686 25.93 1.01 -0.22
N GLY A 687 24.92 0.15 0.01
CA GLY A 687 25.13 -1.18 0.61
C GLY A 687 25.54 -1.15 2.08
N ASN A 688 25.28 -0.06 2.80
CA ASN A 688 25.65 0.10 4.21
C ASN A 688 24.60 -0.54 5.14
N TRP A 689 24.57 -1.87 5.16
CA TRP A 689 23.66 -2.64 6.02
C TRP A 689 24.15 -2.69 7.47
N SER A 690 23.23 -2.56 8.42
CA SER A 690 23.51 -2.66 9.85
C SER A 690 23.99 -4.06 10.25
N ASP A 691 24.57 -4.15 11.45
CA ASP A 691 24.81 -5.45 12.08
C ASP A 691 23.49 -6.12 12.48
N PRO A 692 23.45 -7.47 12.64
CA PRO A 692 22.22 -8.20 12.90
C PRO A 692 21.61 -7.93 14.28
N VAL A 693 20.30 -7.64 14.29
CA VAL A 693 19.46 -7.62 15.49
C VAL A 693 18.75 -8.97 15.60
N TYR A 694 19.16 -9.80 16.56
CA TYR A 694 18.63 -11.17 16.70
C TYR A 694 17.25 -11.24 17.34
N ILE A 695 16.44 -12.19 16.87
CA ILE A 695 15.07 -12.43 17.32
C ILE A 695 15.01 -13.79 18.03
N PRO A 696 14.42 -13.87 19.23
CA PRO A 696 14.31 -15.11 19.99
C PRO A 696 13.17 -16.02 19.48
N PHE A 697 13.16 -16.32 18.18
CA PHE A 697 12.17 -17.19 17.55
C PHE A 697 12.76 -18.56 17.20
N TYR A 698 12.04 -19.63 17.52
CA TYR A 698 12.44 -21.01 17.20
C TYR A 698 11.76 -21.47 15.91
N GLY A 699 12.42 -21.24 14.79
CA GLY A 699 11.85 -21.50 13.48
C GLY A 699 12.66 -20.85 12.36
N ILE A 700 12.11 -20.89 11.15
CA ILE A 700 12.72 -20.33 9.93
C ILE A 700 11.73 -19.40 9.21
N ASP A 701 12.15 -18.87 8.06
CA ASP A 701 11.36 -18.05 7.14
C ASP A 701 10.66 -16.86 7.81
N PRO A 702 11.45 -15.98 8.45
CA PRO A 702 10.87 -14.84 9.13
C PRO A 702 10.38 -13.79 8.12
N SER A 703 9.26 -13.14 8.45
CA SER A 703 8.69 -12.02 7.70
C SER A 703 8.18 -10.95 8.66
N LEU A 704 8.05 -9.72 8.16
CA LEU A 704 7.50 -8.58 8.88
C LEU A 704 6.27 -8.01 8.18
N TYR A 705 5.28 -7.61 8.98
CA TYR A 705 4.14 -6.81 8.57
C TYR A 705 4.02 -5.56 9.46
N PHE A 706 3.91 -4.39 8.83
CA PHE A 706 3.86 -3.09 9.51
C PHE A 706 2.44 -2.51 9.43
N GLU A 707 1.87 -2.10 10.57
CA GLU A 707 0.54 -1.47 10.61
C GLU A 707 0.38 -0.56 11.83
N ASP A 708 -0.07 0.68 11.62
CA ASP A 708 -0.45 1.63 12.67
C ASP A 708 0.61 1.79 13.80
N GLY A 709 1.89 1.83 13.42
CA GLY A 709 3.02 1.96 14.35
C GLY A 709 3.37 0.67 15.11
N ARG A 710 2.72 -0.45 14.77
CA ARG A 710 3.05 -1.79 15.27
C ARG A 710 3.76 -2.59 14.19
N VAL A 711 4.58 -3.52 14.63
CA VAL A 711 5.25 -4.48 13.75
C VAL A 711 4.93 -5.89 14.23
N TYR A 712 4.52 -6.73 13.30
CA TYR A 712 4.20 -8.13 13.52
C TYR A 712 5.25 -8.99 12.83
N PHE A 713 5.90 -9.86 13.60
CA PHE A 713 6.78 -10.92 13.10
C PHE A 713 5.95 -12.15 12.79
N GLN A 714 6.17 -12.80 11.64
CA GLN A 714 5.68 -14.15 11.34
C GLN A 714 6.85 -15.07 11.02
N GLY A 715 6.73 -16.36 11.35
CA GLY A 715 7.71 -17.36 10.94
C GLY A 715 7.18 -18.79 10.98
N CYS A 716 7.86 -19.67 10.26
CA CYS A 716 7.62 -21.11 10.25
C CYS A 716 8.09 -21.75 11.55
N TYR A 717 7.19 -22.40 12.28
CA TYR A 717 7.48 -23.12 13.52
C TYR A 717 7.33 -24.63 13.32
N SER A 718 8.40 -25.39 13.54
CA SER A 718 8.34 -26.86 13.50
C SER A 718 7.66 -27.43 14.74
N VAL A 719 6.67 -28.32 14.56
CA VAL A 719 5.95 -28.98 15.66
C VAL A 719 6.81 -30.08 16.32
N GLY A 720 8.01 -30.36 15.79
CA GLY A 720 9.02 -31.25 16.39
C GLY A 720 8.72 -32.75 16.24
N ASN A 721 7.54 -33.12 15.73
CA ASN A 721 7.19 -34.49 15.36
C ASN A 721 6.60 -34.51 13.95
N ARG A 722 7.41 -34.93 12.96
CA ARG A 722 6.99 -35.04 11.55
C ARG A 722 5.85 -36.04 11.30
N MET A 723 5.54 -36.92 12.25
CA MET A 723 4.38 -37.83 12.15
C MET A 723 3.06 -37.16 12.59
N LYS A 724 3.10 -35.95 13.15
CA LYS A 724 1.91 -35.20 13.56
C LYS A 724 1.60 -34.13 12.52
N GLN A 725 0.32 -34.01 12.17
CA GLN A 725 -0.20 -32.94 11.33
C GLN A 725 -0.81 -31.82 12.19
N PRO A 726 -0.58 -30.55 11.88
CA PRO A 726 0.39 -30.05 10.89
C PRO A 726 1.86 -30.31 11.30
N THR A 727 2.77 -30.50 10.33
CA THR A 727 4.21 -30.71 10.61
C THR A 727 4.91 -29.40 11.00
N CYS A 728 4.49 -28.30 10.40
CA CYS A 728 4.89 -26.93 10.69
C CYS A 728 3.65 -26.02 10.79
N THR A 729 3.73 -24.95 11.59
CA THR A 729 2.67 -23.93 11.69
C THR A 729 3.25 -22.53 11.62
N ILE A 730 2.43 -21.57 11.19
CA ILE A 730 2.83 -20.16 11.21
C ILE A 730 2.54 -19.58 12.58
N LYS A 731 3.58 -19.04 13.20
CA LYS A 731 3.48 -18.32 14.47
C LYS A 731 3.77 -16.85 14.30
N GLN A 732 3.13 -16.04 15.14
CA GLN A 732 3.20 -14.58 15.09
C GLN A 732 3.29 -13.96 16.49
N PHE A 733 3.98 -12.82 16.59
CA PHE A 733 3.96 -11.92 17.75
C PHE A 733 4.25 -10.46 17.32
N GLU A 734 3.90 -9.49 18.16
CA GLU A 734 4.35 -8.10 18.01
C GLU A 734 5.83 -8.00 18.41
N ILE A 735 6.64 -7.26 17.65
CA ILE A 735 8.09 -7.17 17.84
C ILE A 735 8.56 -5.70 17.83
N ASP A 736 9.59 -5.42 18.63
CA ASP A 736 10.43 -4.23 18.47
C ASP A 736 11.58 -4.57 17.52
N VAL A 737 11.55 -4.02 16.30
CA VAL A 737 12.53 -4.31 15.25
C VAL A 737 13.92 -3.73 15.51
N GLU A 738 14.03 -2.71 16.36
CA GLU A 738 15.32 -2.08 16.67
C GLU A 738 16.09 -2.91 17.70
N THR A 739 15.38 -3.65 18.56
CA THR A 739 16.02 -4.48 19.61
C THR A 739 15.79 -5.98 19.46
N GLY A 740 14.96 -6.41 18.51
CA GLY A 740 14.55 -7.81 18.32
C GLY A 740 13.62 -8.35 19.42
N LYS A 741 13.12 -7.47 20.30
CA LYS A 741 12.37 -7.88 21.51
C LYS A 741 10.94 -8.24 21.14
N GLN A 742 10.51 -9.43 21.56
CA GLN A 742 9.11 -9.84 21.52
C GLN A 742 8.26 -9.01 22.49
N LEU A 743 7.21 -8.36 21.97
CA LEU A 743 6.32 -7.45 22.70
C LEU A 743 4.98 -8.07 23.07
N SER A 744 4.60 -9.19 22.44
CA SER A 744 3.37 -9.94 22.76
C SER A 744 3.63 -11.43 22.94
N GLU A 745 2.63 -12.17 23.39
CA GLU A 745 2.65 -13.63 23.35
C GLU A 745 2.78 -14.13 21.89
N GLU A 746 3.58 -15.18 21.71
CA GLU A 746 3.71 -15.92 20.43
C GLU A 746 2.46 -16.78 20.22
N ARG A 747 1.79 -16.63 19.08
CA ARG A 747 0.55 -17.34 18.76
C ARG A 747 0.66 -18.07 17.44
N GLU A 748 0.20 -19.31 17.41
CA GLU A 748 -0.09 -20.01 16.16
C GLU A 748 -1.30 -19.36 15.49
N ILE A 749 -1.14 -18.91 14.25
CA ILE A 749 -2.20 -18.21 13.50
C ILE A 749 -2.79 -19.06 12.37
N TRP A 750 -2.02 -19.99 11.80
CA TRP A 750 -2.49 -20.89 10.76
C TRP A 750 -1.60 -22.13 10.61
N GLY A 751 -2.21 -23.29 10.34
CA GLY A 751 -1.51 -24.54 10.08
C GLY A 751 -1.21 -24.79 8.60
N GLY A 752 -1.67 -23.93 7.70
CA GLY A 752 -1.62 -24.16 6.26
C GLY A 752 -2.76 -25.05 5.75
N HIS A 753 -2.92 -25.09 4.43
CA HIS A 753 -3.94 -25.86 3.74
C HIS A 753 -3.56 -27.34 3.65
N ALA A 754 -2.36 -27.62 3.13
CA ALA A 754 -1.79 -28.95 3.04
C ALA A 754 -1.31 -29.47 4.41
N LYS A 755 -1.02 -28.57 5.36
CA LYS A 755 -0.55 -28.86 6.73
C LYS A 755 0.84 -29.50 6.79
N TYR A 756 1.54 -29.50 5.66
CA TYR A 756 2.82 -30.16 5.48
C TYR A 756 3.86 -29.12 5.06
N ASP A 757 4.86 -28.92 5.90
CA ASP A 757 5.96 -27.97 5.73
C ASP A 757 5.45 -26.55 5.39
N THR A 758 4.43 -26.12 6.16
CA THR A 758 3.86 -24.77 6.08
C THR A 758 4.88 -23.71 6.50
N GLU A 759 5.39 -22.98 5.52
CA GLU A 759 6.53 -22.07 5.65
C GLU A 759 6.37 -20.80 4.79
N GLY A 760 7.42 -19.97 4.66
CA GLY A 760 7.39 -18.73 3.85
C GLY A 760 6.17 -17.79 4.08
N PRO A 761 5.82 -17.40 5.32
CA PRO A 761 4.61 -16.62 5.59
C PRO A 761 4.72 -15.15 5.18
N HIS A 762 3.75 -14.65 4.39
CA HIS A 762 3.62 -13.23 4.08
C HIS A 762 2.19 -12.73 4.27
N ILE A 763 2.03 -11.60 4.98
CA ILE A 763 0.73 -10.99 5.28
C ILE A 763 0.47 -9.78 4.40
N TYR A 764 -0.74 -9.70 3.83
CA TYR A 764 -1.24 -8.57 3.05
C TYR A 764 -2.57 -8.09 3.61
N LYS A 765 -2.74 -6.78 3.75
CA LYS A 765 -4.03 -6.19 4.15
C LYS A 765 -4.74 -5.57 2.96
N ILE A 766 -5.89 -6.13 2.60
CA ILE A 766 -6.71 -5.67 1.47
C ILE A 766 -8.16 -5.53 1.93
N GLY A 767 -8.66 -4.31 1.93
CA GLY A 767 -9.98 -3.99 2.46
C GLY A 767 -10.09 -4.32 3.96
N LYS A 768 -10.99 -5.24 4.30
CA LYS A 768 -11.18 -5.72 5.69
C LYS A 768 -10.39 -6.99 6.03
N TRP A 769 -9.72 -7.58 5.05
CA TRP A 769 -9.09 -8.89 5.18
C TRP A 769 -7.56 -8.76 5.33
N TYR A 770 -7.00 -9.56 6.22
CA TYR A 770 -5.61 -9.97 6.22
C TYR A 770 -5.52 -11.28 5.45
N TYR A 771 -4.73 -11.31 4.38
CA TYR A 771 -4.40 -12.52 3.65
C TYR A 771 -3.04 -13.01 4.13
N LEU A 772 -2.93 -14.30 4.40
CA LEU A 772 -1.68 -14.98 4.75
C LEU A 772 -1.35 -15.96 3.63
N LEU A 773 -0.31 -15.65 2.89
CA LEU A 773 0.31 -16.51 1.89
C LEU A 773 1.40 -17.35 2.56
N VAL A 774 1.48 -18.63 2.22
CA VAL A 774 2.49 -19.56 2.72
C VAL A 774 2.96 -20.48 1.59
N ALA A 775 4.17 -20.99 1.71
CA ALA A 775 4.63 -22.16 0.98
C ALA A 775 4.24 -23.44 1.72
N GLU A 776 3.95 -24.51 1.00
CA GLU A 776 3.68 -25.84 1.58
C GLU A 776 4.25 -26.96 0.69
N GLY A 777 4.25 -28.19 1.22
CA GLY A 777 4.67 -29.41 0.50
C GLY A 777 6.18 -29.66 0.48
N GLY A 778 6.96 -28.71 0.99
CA GLY A 778 8.42 -28.70 0.90
C GLY A 778 8.91 -28.28 -0.48
N THR A 779 10.13 -27.74 -0.56
CA THR A 779 10.68 -27.09 -1.78
C THR A 779 11.01 -28.01 -2.97
N PHE A 780 10.50 -29.25 -3.00
CA PHE A 780 10.75 -30.22 -4.08
C PHE A 780 9.47 -30.50 -4.89
N GLU A 781 9.17 -31.77 -5.21
CA GLU A 781 8.16 -32.13 -6.20
C GLU A 781 6.73 -31.71 -5.82
N HIS A 782 6.45 -31.59 -4.52
CA HIS A 782 5.14 -31.24 -3.98
C HIS A 782 5.01 -29.75 -3.63
N HIS A 783 5.97 -28.91 -4.04
CA HIS A 783 6.00 -27.52 -3.65
C HIS A 783 4.79 -26.74 -4.17
N MET A 784 4.26 -25.85 -3.34
CA MET A 784 3.09 -25.05 -3.68
C MET A 784 3.00 -23.74 -2.89
N LEU A 785 2.16 -22.83 -3.38
CA LEU A 785 1.65 -21.68 -2.63
C LEU A 785 0.19 -21.90 -2.24
N SER A 786 -0.10 -21.66 -0.97
CA SER A 786 -1.44 -21.65 -0.40
C SER A 786 -1.74 -20.29 0.23
N ILE A 787 -3.01 -19.90 0.21
CA ILE A 787 -3.44 -18.64 0.82
C ILE A 787 -4.66 -18.85 1.72
N GLY A 788 -4.67 -18.17 2.86
CA GLY A 788 -5.83 -18.04 3.74
C GLY A 788 -6.12 -16.57 4.03
N ARG A 789 -7.28 -16.26 4.60
CA ARG A 789 -7.58 -14.88 5.04
C ARG A 789 -8.34 -14.80 6.35
N SER A 790 -8.27 -13.66 7.03
CA SER A 790 -9.02 -13.40 8.26
C SER A 790 -9.36 -11.93 8.39
N GLU A 791 -10.43 -11.57 9.10
CA GLU A 791 -10.69 -10.16 9.46
C GLU A 791 -9.77 -9.68 10.61
N SER A 792 -9.05 -10.60 11.25
CA SER A 792 -8.13 -10.35 12.34
C SER A 792 -6.73 -10.85 11.95
N ILE A 793 -5.69 -10.03 12.16
CA ILE A 793 -4.30 -10.44 11.92
C ILE A 793 -3.89 -11.67 12.73
N TRP A 794 -4.58 -11.92 13.85
CA TRP A 794 -4.39 -13.08 14.73
C TRP A 794 -5.20 -14.31 14.33
N GLY A 795 -5.93 -14.24 13.21
CA GLY A 795 -6.79 -15.31 12.76
C GLY A 795 -8.12 -15.43 13.55
N PRO A 796 -8.81 -16.57 13.41
CA PRO A 796 -8.41 -17.72 12.60
C PRO A 796 -8.42 -17.37 11.10
N TYR A 797 -7.47 -17.92 10.35
CA TYR A 797 -7.43 -17.78 8.90
C TYR A 797 -8.31 -18.87 8.25
N GLU A 798 -9.21 -18.45 7.36
CA GLU A 798 -9.99 -19.34 6.51
C GLU A 798 -9.19 -19.72 5.25
N ASP A 799 -9.15 -21.01 4.94
CA ASP A 799 -8.49 -21.50 3.72
C ASP A 799 -9.24 -21.03 2.47
N TYR A 800 -8.49 -20.69 1.43
CA TYR A 800 -9.08 -20.59 0.11
C TYR A 800 -9.46 -21.97 -0.43
N ALA A 801 -10.73 -22.14 -0.80
CA ALA A 801 -11.25 -23.40 -1.32
C ALA A 801 -10.61 -23.88 -2.64
N GLN A 802 -9.85 -23.02 -3.35
CA GLN A 802 -9.10 -23.38 -4.56
C GLN A 802 -7.58 -23.41 -4.33
N ASN A 803 -7.13 -23.55 -3.08
CA ASN A 803 -5.73 -23.87 -2.83
C ASN A 803 -5.36 -25.24 -3.45
N PRO A 804 -4.08 -25.42 -3.85
CA PRO A 804 -3.04 -24.39 -3.91
C PRO A 804 -3.26 -23.40 -5.07
N ILE A 805 -2.86 -22.14 -4.87
CA ILE A 805 -2.98 -21.08 -5.89
C ILE A 805 -1.84 -21.09 -6.91
N MET A 806 -0.74 -21.78 -6.61
CA MET A 806 0.40 -22.01 -7.52
C MET A 806 1.07 -23.33 -7.13
N THR A 807 1.35 -24.18 -8.11
CA THR A 807 2.09 -25.46 -7.96
C THR A 807 2.34 -26.10 -9.33
N SER A 808 3.46 -26.79 -9.48
CA SER A 808 3.72 -27.68 -10.62
C SER A 808 3.46 -29.17 -10.28
N ASP A 809 3.09 -29.49 -9.03
CA ASP A 809 2.87 -30.86 -8.58
C ASP A 809 1.75 -31.53 -9.40
N GLY A 810 2.02 -32.75 -9.84
CA GLY A 810 1.13 -33.52 -10.70
C GLY A 810 0.94 -32.96 -12.11
N LYS A 811 1.79 -32.01 -12.56
CA LYS A 811 1.71 -31.39 -13.90
C LYS A 811 2.97 -31.63 -14.72
N ASP A 812 2.76 -31.82 -16.02
CA ASP A 812 3.81 -31.94 -17.03
C ASP A 812 4.22 -30.54 -17.53
N GLU A 813 4.91 -29.79 -16.69
CA GLU A 813 5.40 -28.43 -16.97
C GLU A 813 6.95 -28.42 -16.97
N TYR A 814 7.58 -27.62 -17.82
CA TYR A 814 9.05 -27.52 -17.86
C TYR A 814 9.64 -26.88 -16.59
N ILE A 815 8.92 -25.90 -16.03
CA ILE A 815 9.27 -25.30 -14.74
C ILE A 815 8.60 -26.13 -13.64
N GLN A 816 9.41 -26.70 -12.76
CA GLN A 816 8.97 -27.59 -11.69
C GLN A 816 9.26 -26.97 -10.31
N ASN A 817 8.80 -27.63 -9.25
CA ASN A 817 8.97 -27.25 -7.84
C ASN A 817 8.54 -25.79 -7.53
N LEU A 818 7.49 -25.31 -8.21
CA LEU A 818 6.99 -23.94 -8.06
C LEU A 818 6.38 -23.69 -6.67
N GLY A 819 6.95 -22.74 -5.93
CA GLY A 819 6.46 -22.36 -4.60
C GLY A 819 7.26 -21.21 -3.99
N HIS A 820 7.21 -21.08 -2.66
CA HIS A 820 7.95 -20.07 -1.88
C HIS A 820 8.04 -18.71 -2.58
N GLY A 821 6.87 -18.09 -2.76
CA GLY A 821 6.71 -16.86 -3.49
C GLY A 821 5.99 -15.77 -2.71
N GLU A 822 6.19 -14.55 -3.19
CA GLU A 822 5.69 -13.31 -2.61
C GLU A 822 4.85 -12.54 -3.63
N LEU A 823 3.74 -11.98 -3.16
CA LEU A 823 2.86 -11.11 -3.93
C LEU A 823 3.26 -9.65 -3.72
N PHE A 824 3.36 -8.89 -4.79
CA PHE A 824 3.68 -7.45 -4.70
C PHE A 824 2.95 -6.65 -5.78
N GLN A 825 2.86 -5.34 -5.58
CA GLN A 825 2.24 -4.43 -6.54
C GLN A 825 3.31 -3.62 -7.28
N ASP A 826 3.07 -3.35 -8.56
CA ASP A 826 3.81 -2.33 -9.29
C ASP A 826 3.28 -0.90 -9.02
N GLY A 827 3.94 0.11 -9.60
CA GLY A 827 3.54 1.52 -9.46
C GLY A 827 2.17 1.88 -10.03
N GLU A 828 1.51 0.96 -10.76
CA GLU A 828 0.13 1.12 -11.23
C GLU A 828 -0.87 0.30 -10.38
N GLY A 829 -0.41 -0.31 -9.28
CA GLY A 829 -1.24 -1.12 -8.37
C GLY A 829 -1.56 -2.52 -8.90
N ARG A 830 -0.94 -2.95 -10.01
CA ARG A 830 -1.16 -4.29 -10.59
C ARG A 830 -0.35 -5.31 -9.81
N TRP A 831 -0.93 -6.48 -9.58
CA TRP A 831 -0.33 -7.53 -8.78
C TRP A 831 0.56 -8.46 -9.60
N TRP A 832 1.65 -8.86 -8.98
CA TRP A 832 2.63 -9.81 -9.47
C TRP A 832 2.95 -10.81 -8.38
N VAL A 833 3.42 -11.99 -8.78
CA VAL A 833 4.04 -12.97 -7.87
C VAL A 833 5.46 -13.23 -8.36
N SER A 834 6.42 -13.20 -7.44
CA SER A 834 7.72 -13.83 -7.66
C SER A 834 7.81 -15.06 -6.78
N GLY A 835 8.24 -16.19 -7.34
CA GLY A 835 8.40 -17.44 -6.59
C GLY A 835 9.56 -18.25 -7.14
N LEU A 836 10.04 -19.21 -6.36
CA LEU A 836 11.10 -20.10 -6.81
C LEU A 836 10.56 -21.24 -7.65
N GLY A 837 11.45 -21.82 -8.46
CA GLY A 837 11.21 -23.05 -9.21
C GLY A 837 12.53 -23.61 -9.75
N VAL A 838 12.45 -24.64 -10.57
CA VAL A 838 13.60 -25.25 -11.26
C VAL A 838 13.27 -25.51 -12.72
N ARG A 839 14.25 -25.36 -13.61
CA ARG A 839 14.16 -25.88 -14.98
C ARG A 839 14.56 -27.35 -15.00
N ASN A 840 13.63 -28.24 -15.35
CA ASN A 840 13.87 -29.68 -15.42
C ASN A 840 14.14 -30.12 -16.86
N GLU A 841 15.33 -30.64 -17.13
CA GLU A 841 15.81 -30.94 -18.49
C GLU A 841 15.38 -32.29 -19.06
N ASN A 842 14.66 -33.11 -18.29
CA ASN A 842 14.09 -34.37 -18.77
C ASN A 842 12.61 -34.17 -19.14
N GLU A 843 12.34 -33.53 -20.28
CA GLU A 843 11.00 -33.47 -20.89
C GLU A 843 10.60 -34.85 -21.46
N GLY A 844 9.38 -35.30 -21.15
CA GLY A 844 8.74 -36.45 -21.82
C GLY A 844 8.86 -37.82 -21.15
N GLU A 845 9.54 -37.94 -20.01
CA GLU A 845 9.60 -39.18 -19.21
C GLU A 845 8.77 -39.03 -17.92
N PRO A 846 7.98 -40.05 -17.50
CA PRO A 846 7.10 -39.93 -16.35
C PRO A 846 7.85 -39.55 -15.06
N LEU A 847 7.32 -38.56 -14.33
CA LEU A 847 7.72 -38.23 -12.95
C LEU A 847 7.58 -39.47 -12.07
N GLY A 848 8.68 -40.19 -11.85
CA GLY A 848 8.63 -41.51 -11.25
C GLY A 848 10.00 -42.15 -11.05
N LYS A 849 10.80 -41.57 -10.15
CA LYS A 849 12.09 -42.06 -9.60
C LYS A 849 13.30 -42.01 -10.56
N ASP A 850 14.37 -41.43 -10.05
CA ASP A 850 15.76 -41.39 -10.55
C ASP A 850 16.11 -40.49 -11.77
N ASN A 851 15.15 -39.87 -12.46
CA ASN A 851 15.41 -39.05 -13.67
C ASN A 851 15.12 -37.52 -13.53
N PHE A 852 15.12 -36.94 -12.32
CA PHE A 852 14.95 -35.48 -12.17
C PHE A 852 16.31 -34.76 -12.34
N VAL A 853 16.42 -33.85 -13.31
CA VAL A 853 17.69 -33.15 -13.61
C VAL A 853 17.45 -31.66 -13.74
N ALA A 854 17.72 -30.94 -12.65
CA ALA A 854 17.73 -29.48 -12.57
C ALA A 854 19.16 -28.96 -12.27
N PRO A 855 20.02 -28.81 -13.30
CA PRO A 855 21.46 -28.58 -13.12
C PRO A 855 21.78 -27.25 -12.41
N LEU A 856 20.93 -26.24 -12.58
CA LEU A 856 21.13 -24.88 -12.05
C LEU A 856 20.65 -24.67 -10.62
N GLY A 857 19.94 -25.64 -10.04
CA GLY A 857 19.27 -25.47 -8.75
C GLY A 857 18.00 -24.64 -8.86
N ARG A 858 17.63 -23.95 -7.77
CA ARG A 858 16.40 -23.16 -7.65
C ARG A 858 16.62 -21.73 -8.13
N GLU A 859 15.80 -21.29 -9.08
CA GLU A 859 15.85 -19.98 -9.75
C GLU A 859 14.61 -19.14 -9.39
N SER A 860 14.62 -17.84 -9.67
CA SER A 860 13.49 -16.93 -9.40
C SER A 860 12.64 -16.70 -10.64
N PHE A 861 11.33 -16.93 -10.52
CA PHE A 861 10.33 -16.80 -11.58
C PHE A 861 9.33 -15.70 -11.25
N LEU A 862 8.69 -15.15 -12.28
CA LEU A 862 7.69 -14.09 -12.21
C LEU A 862 6.41 -14.50 -12.94
N ALA A 863 5.26 -14.13 -12.39
CA ALA A 863 3.98 -14.22 -13.08
C ALA A 863 3.03 -13.06 -12.72
N PRO A 864 2.11 -12.68 -13.63
CA PRO A 864 1.08 -11.70 -13.34
C PRO A 864 -0.01 -12.31 -12.45
N VAL A 865 -0.60 -11.47 -11.60
CA VAL A 865 -1.67 -11.87 -10.68
C VAL A 865 -2.90 -11.01 -10.89
N GLU A 866 -4.04 -11.66 -11.04
CA GLU A 866 -5.33 -11.00 -11.03
C GLU A 866 -5.93 -11.10 -9.64
N TRP A 867 -6.21 -9.94 -9.02
CA TRP A 867 -6.85 -9.89 -7.71
C TRP A 867 -8.19 -9.15 -7.78
N PRO A 868 -9.33 -9.86 -7.90
CA PRO A 868 -10.64 -9.24 -7.88
C PRO A 868 -10.96 -8.62 -6.51
N GLU A 869 -11.65 -7.49 -6.52
CA GLU A 869 -12.05 -6.77 -5.29
C GLU A 869 -12.88 -7.68 -4.37
N GLY A 870 -12.46 -7.79 -3.10
CA GLY A 870 -13.09 -8.66 -2.10
C GLY A 870 -12.90 -10.17 -2.32
N GLY A 871 -12.19 -10.57 -3.38
CA GLY A 871 -11.95 -11.95 -3.77
C GLY A 871 -10.58 -12.49 -3.36
N TRP A 872 -10.12 -13.50 -4.09
CA TRP A 872 -8.85 -14.20 -3.89
C TRP A 872 -7.92 -13.98 -5.09
N PRO A 873 -6.60 -13.95 -4.89
CA PRO A 873 -5.67 -13.79 -6.01
C PRO A 873 -5.73 -15.02 -6.93
N LYS A 874 -5.61 -14.76 -8.23
CA LYS A 874 -5.47 -15.77 -9.27
C LYS A 874 -4.13 -15.60 -9.94
N ILE A 875 -3.27 -16.59 -9.77
CA ILE A 875 -1.94 -16.62 -10.36
C ILE A 875 -2.03 -17.36 -11.70
N THR A 876 -1.52 -16.74 -12.77
CA THR A 876 -1.19 -17.49 -13.98
C THR A 876 0.11 -18.22 -13.72
N GLN A 877 0.18 -19.53 -13.98
CA GLN A 877 1.40 -20.29 -13.72
C GLN A 877 2.61 -19.68 -14.45
N PRO A 878 3.76 -19.52 -13.77
CA PRO A 878 4.99 -19.08 -14.42
C PRO A 878 5.36 -20.00 -15.59
N THR A 879 5.60 -19.40 -16.75
CA THR A 879 6.16 -20.06 -17.94
C THR A 879 7.46 -19.38 -18.35
N MET A 880 8.28 -20.01 -19.18
CA MET A 880 9.54 -19.41 -19.68
C MET A 880 9.33 -18.06 -20.39
N LYS A 881 8.19 -17.90 -21.06
CA LYS A 881 7.78 -16.65 -21.70
C LYS A 881 6.29 -16.43 -21.48
N PHE A 882 5.92 -15.20 -21.15
CA PHE A 882 4.52 -14.81 -21.04
C PHE A 882 4.33 -13.36 -21.50
N LEU A 883 3.09 -13.04 -21.87
CA LEU A 883 2.70 -11.70 -22.27
C LEU A 883 2.00 -11.00 -21.11
N ALA A 884 2.47 -9.80 -20.76
CA ALA A 884 1.81 -8.94 -19.79
C ALA A 884 1.87 -7.49 -20.24
N ARG A 885 1.11 -6.63 -19.57
CA ARG A 885 1.21 -5.19 -19.78
C ARG A 885 2.58 -4.72 -19.29
N PRO A 886 3.27 -3.83 -20.03
CA PRO A 886 4.54 -3.28 -19.58
C PRO A 886 4.36 -2.56 -18.25
N VAL A 887 5.34 -2.67 -17.36
CA VAL A 887 5.47 -1.80 -16.19
C VAL A 887 5.89 -0.42 -16.67
N LYS A 888 5.22 0.61 -16.14
CA LYS A 888 5.56 2.00 -16.44
C LYS A 888 6.82 2.38 -15.69
N VAL A 889 7.89 2.65 -16.44
CA VAL A 889 9.15 3.14 -15.89
C VAL A 889 9.06 4.67 -15.73
N PRO A 890 9.25 5.23 -14.53
CA PRO A 890 9.32 6.67 -14.35
C PRO A 890 10.47 7.30 -15.15
N GLU A 891 10.22 8.45 -15.76
CA GLU A 891 11.26 9.21 -16.47
C GLU A 891 12.26 9.83 -15.49
N GLY A 892 13.52 9.96 -15.91
CA GLY A 892 14.56 10.64 -15.15
C GLY A 892 15.31 9.79 -14.11
N LEU A 893 15.01 8.49 -14.00
CA LEU A 893 15.79 7.60 -13.13
C LEU A 893 17.17 7.26 -13.73
N PRO A 894 18.29 7.31 -12.96
CA PRO A 894 19.67 7.12 -13.47
C PRO A 894 19.91 5.69 -13.95
N GLU A 895 20.77 5.36 -14.90
CA GLU A 895 20.96 3.95 -15.30
C GLU A 895 21.37 3.02 -14.13
N ILE A 896 20.84 1.79 -14.08
CA ILE A 896 21.21 0.80 -13.06
C ILE A 896 22.43 0.03 -13.57
N VAL A 897 23.59 0.27 -12.96
CA VAL A 897 24.86 -0.36 -13.33
C VAL A 897 25.29 -1.33 -12.23
N ALA A 898 25.66 -2.55 -12.61
CA ALA A 898 26.23 -3.52 -11.67
C ALA A 898 27.62 -3.05 -11.21
N PRO A 899 27.90 -3.02 -9.90
CA PRO A 899 29.26 -2.77 -9.43
C PRO A 899 30.24 -3.83 -9.95
N ARG A 900 31.49 -3.44 -10.23
CA ARG A 900 32.55 -4.40 -10.60
C ARG A 900 32.68 -5.45 -9.50
N ASN A 901 32.89 -6.71 -9.88
CA ASN A 901 33.09 -7.82 -8.97
C ASN A 901 31.91 -8.14 -8.03
N VAL A 902 30.73 -7.53 -8.20
CA VAL A 902 29.55 -7.79 -7.36
C VAL A 902 29.11 -9.26 -7.39
N GLY A 903 29.38 -9.96 -8.50
CA GLY A 903 29.10 -11.39 -8.67
C GLY A 903 30.15 -12.34 -8.09
N ASN A 904 31.25 -11.84 -7.52
CA ASN A 904 32.27 -12.69 -6.91
C ASN A 904 31.76 -13.32 -5.62
N LEU A 905 32.03 -14.61 -5.46
CA LEU A 905 31.57 -15.44 -4.36
C LEU A 905 32.72 -16.21 -3.72
N TYR A 906 32.60 -16.39 -2.41
CA TYR A 906 33.50 -17.14 -1.56
C TYR A 906 32.74 -18.23 -0.81
N ILE A 907 33.46 -19.26 -0.38
CA ILE A 907 32.91 -20.31 0.48
C ILE A 907 32.92 -19.81 1.92
N ARG A 908 31.74 -19.65 2.52
CA ARG A 908 31.54 -19.18 3.91
C ARG A 908 32.25 -17.84 4.14
N THR A 909 32.62 -17.51 5.37
CA THR A 909 33.30 -16.24 5.68
C THR A 909 34.74 -16.28 5.17
N PRO A 910 35.12 -15.46 4.17
CA PRO A 910 36.46 -15.51 3.60
C PRO A 910 37.49 -14.80 4.48
N ASP A 911 38.73 -15.29 4.47
CA ASP A 911 39.90 -14.50 4.85
C ASP A 911 40.32 -13.63 3.65
N LEU A 912 39.86 -12.38 3.62
CA LEU A 912 40.12 -11.45 2.51
C LEU A 912 41.61 -11.16 2.30
N SER A 913 42.48 -11.41 3.29
CA SER A 913 43.94 -11.24 3.12
C SER A 913 44.56 -12.25 2.14
N LYS A 914 43.85 -13.34 1.87
CA LYS A 914 44.26 -14.40 0.93
C LYS A 914 43.96 -14.07 -0.53
N TYR A 915 43.41 -12.90 -0.83
CA TYR A 915 42.94 -12.52 -2.17
C TYR A 915 43.47 -11.15 -2.58
N GLN A 916 44.00 -11.06 -3.80
CA GLN A 916 44.17 -9.80 -4.52
C GLN A 916 43.35 -9.89 -5.80
N ILE A 917 42.17 -9.26 -5.75
CA ILE A 917 41.20 -9.27 -6.85
C ILE A 917 41.51 -8.08 -7.78
N PRO A 918 41.57 -8.29 -9.10
CA PRO A 918 41.98 -7.24 -10.01
C PRO A 918 40.94 -6.12 -10.16
N GLU A 919 41.42 -4.88 -10.15
CA GLU A 919 40.60 -3.67 -10.35
C GLU A 919 40.34 -3.36 -11.84
N ASP A 920 41.12 -3.97 -12.72
CA ASP A 920 41.03 -3.87 -14.19
C ASP A 920 41.12 -5.27 -14.84
N ASP A 921 40.99 -5.38 -16.17
CA ASP A 921 41.01 -6.68 -16.87
C ASP A 921 42.41 -7.18 -17.22
N SER A 922 43.45 -6.35 -17.06
CA SER A 922 44.85 -6.67 -17.36
C SER A 922 45.61 -7.23 -16.16
N SER A 923 45.16 -6.89 -14.94
CA SER A 923 45.74 -7.34 -13.68
C SER A 923 45.38 -8.81 -13.38
N PRO A 924 46.30 -9.62 -12.84
CA PRO A 924 46.02 -11.00 -12.48
C PRO A 924 45.18 -11.09 -11.18
N TRP A 925 44.45 -12.19 -11.05
CA TRP A 925 43.88 -12.64 -9.78
C TRP A 925 44.96 -13.36 -8.99
N VAL A 926 45.25 -12.91 -7.77
CA VAL A 926 46.24 -13.57 -6.91
C VAL A 926 45.53 -14.21 -5.72
N LEU A 927 45.74 -15.52 -5.56
CA LEU A 927 45.24 -16.33 -4.45
C LEU A 927 46.42 -16.83 -3.61
N TYR A 928 46.30 -16.74 -2.29
CA TYR A 928 47.23 -17.39 -1.37
C TYR A 928 46.58 -18.67 -0.85
N PRO A 929 47.16 -19.85 -1.09
CA PRO A 929 46.48 -21.11 -0.84
C PRO A 929 46.24 -21.34 0.65
N SER A 930 45.23 -22.16 0.93
CA SER A 930 44.86 -22.61 2.28
C SER A 930 45.02 -24.12 2.44
N ARG A 931 45.31 -24.56 3.66
CA ARG A 931 45.25 -25.99 4.05
C ARG A 931 43.84 -26.57 3.96
N ALA A 932 42.81 -25.75 4.15
CA ALA A 932 41.44 -26.15 3.84
C ALA A 932 41.25 -26.27 2.32
N ASN A 933 40.61 -27.35 1.88
CA ASN A 933 40.23 -27.61 0.49
C ASN A 933 38.71 -27.55 0.31
N LEU A 934 38.24 -27.67 -0.94
CA LEU A 934 36.81 -27.59 -1.28
C LEU A 934 35.93 -28.58 -0.52
N SER A 935 36.47 -29.72 -0.06
CA SER A 935 35.75 -30.72 0.74
C SER A 935 35.67 -30.40 2.24
N THR A 936 36.23 -29.27 2.69
CA THR A 936 36.28 -28.93 4.12
C THR A 936 34.87 -28.55 4.62
N PRO A 937 34.33 -29.26 5.63
CA PRO A 937 32.94 -29.08 6.07
C PRO A 937 32.68 -27.80 6.85
N SER A 938 33.72 -27.18 7.42
CA SER A 938 33.64 -25.93 8.20
C SER A 938 34.86 -25.04 7.95
N GLY A 939 34.74 -23.76 8.30
CA GLY A 939 35.72 -22.73 7.93
C GLY A 939 35.69 -22.41 6.44
N THR A 940 36.69 -21.69 5.95
CA THR A 940 36.78 -21.28 4.54
C THR A 940 37.95 -21.94 3.82
N SER A 941 37.88 -21.97 2.49
CA SER A 941 38.97 -22.35 1.60
C SER A 941 39.27 -21.21 0.65
N THR A 942 40.50 -21.15 0.13
CA THR A 942 40.88 -20.12 -0.84
C THR A 942 40.22 -20.40 -2.19
N PHE A 943 39.07 -19.76 -2.41
CA PHE A 943 38.19 -19.95 -3.55
C PHE A 943 37.51 -18.62 -3.89
N VAL A 944 37.47 -18.27 -5.18
CA VAL A 944 36.63 -17.19 -5.70
C VAL A 944 35.92 -17.65 -6.95
N GLY A 945 34.60 -17.45 -7.00
CA GLY A 945 33.77 -17.93 -8.11
C GLY A 945 32.61 -17.01 -8.46
N ARG A 946 31.81 -17.43 -9.45
CA ARG A 946 30.57 -16.78 -9.90
C ARG A 946 29.53 -17.87 -10.18
N ARG A 947 28.24 -17.55 -9.94
CA ARG A 947 27.14 -18.48 -10.21
C ARG A 947 27.13 -18.84 -11.69
N GLN A 948 26.85 -20.10 -12.01
CA GLN A 948 26.41 -20.46 -13.36
C GLN A 948 24.95 -20.02 -13.50
N MET A 949 24.66 -19.20 -14.51
CA MET A 949 23.34 -18.59 -14.74
C MET A 949 22.69 -19.07 -16.04
N SER A 950 23.40 -19.80 -16.90
CA SER A 950 22.82 -20.45 -18.07
C SER A 950 23.05 -21.96 -18.09
N LEU A 951 22.14 -22.70 -18.72
CA LEU A 951 22.37 -24.13 -19.00
C LEU A 951 23.56 -24.31 -19.93
N ASN A 952 23.74 -23.37 -20.86
CA ASN A 952 24.87 -23.31 -21.78
C ASN A 952 25.85 -22.24 -21.34
N SER A 953 26.95 -22.66 -20.71
CA SER A 953 27.93 -21.73 -20.13
C SER A 953 29.35 -22.18 -20.37
N VAL A 954 30.27 -21.22 -20.48
CA VAL A 954 31.70 -21.48 -20.56
C VAL A 954 32.41 -20.72 -19.45
N SER A 955 33.28 -21.39 -18.71
CA SER A 955 34.20 -20.72 -17.78
C SER A 955 35.63 -21.03 -18.16
N THR A 956 36.50 -20.02 -18.13
CA THR A 956 37.92 -20.16 -18.45
C THR A 956 38.78 -19.56 -17.36
N ALA A 957 40.02 -20.05 -17.22
CA ALA A 957 41.04 -19.44 -16.38
C ALA A 957 42.44 -19.85 -16.84
N THR A 958 43.37 -18.91 -16.83
CA THR A 958 44.78 -19.12 -17.18
C THR A 958 45.64 -19.08 -15.92
N LEU A 959 46.24 -20.21 -15.54
CA LEU A 959 47.15 -20.33 -14.40
C LEU A 959 48.61 -20.10 -14.83
N ASP A 960 49.31 -19.18 -14.16
CA ASP A 960 50.75 -19.00 -14.28
C ASP A 960 51.49 -20.00 -13.38
N ILE A 961 52.20 -20.95 -13.98
CA ILE A 961 52.96 -21.98 -13.26
C ILE A 961 54.47 -21.68 -13.21
N SER A 962 54.93 -20.57 -13.81
CA SER A 962 56.35 -20.22 -13.88
C SER A 962 56.96 -19.87 -12.52
N LYS A 963 56.14 -19.36 -11.60
CA LYS A 963 56.51 -18.95 -10.24
C LYS A 963 55.78 -19.73 -9.15
N LEU A 964 55.07 -20.80 -9.51
CA LEU A 964 54.28 -21.57 -8.57
C LEU A 964 55.20 -22.38 -7.65
N GLU A 965 55.01 -22.23 -6.34
CA GLU A 965 55.76 -23.01 -5.34
C GLU A 965 55.37 -24.49 -5.36
N LYS A 966 56.25 -25.34 -4.84
CA LYS A 966 55.94 -26.76 -4.61
C LYS A 966 54.90 -26.92 -3.51
N GLY A 967 54.18 -28.04 -3.52
CA GLY A 967 53.11 -28.33 -2.57
C GLY A 967 51.84 -27.51 -2.78
N VAL A 968 51.53 -27.07 -4.01
CA VAL A 968 50.31 -26.31 -4.34
C VAL A 968 49.46 -27.05 -5.38
N GLU A 969 48.15 -27.07 -5.13
CA GLU A 969 47.14 -27.44 -6.11
C GLU A 969 46.27 -26.24 -6.46
N ALA A 970 46.14 -25.95 -7.75
CA ALA A 970 45.39 -24.79 -8.23
C ALA A 970 44.67 -25.11 -9.53
N GLY A 971 43.46 -24.57 -9.71
CA GLY A 971 42.65 -24.91 -10.87
C GLY A 971 41.31 -24.22 -10.93
N LEU A 972 40.43 -24.78 -11.76
CA LEU A 972 39.07 -24.32 -12.03
C LEU A 972 38.07 -25.41 -11.60
N THR A 973 36.96 -25.03 -11.00
CA THR A 973 35.98 -25.96 -10.40
C THR A 973 34.54 -25.60 -10.70
N VAL A 974 33.67 -26.61 -10.72
CA VAL A 974 32.23 -26.49 -10.49
C VAL A 974 31.97 -26.86 -9.03
N TYR A 975 31.62 -25.88 -8.21
CA TYR A 975 31.36 -26.04 -6.78
C TYR A 975 29.86 -25.88 -6.47
N LYS A 976 29.27 -26.79 -5.71
CA LYS A 976 27.92 -26.65 -5.15
C LYS A 976 27.95 -26.53 -3.64
N ASP A 977 28.73 -27.41 -3.01
CA ASP A 977 28.99 -27.48 -1.57
C ASP A 977 30.17 -28.42 -1.31
N HIS A 978 30.59 -28.54 -0.05
CA HIS A 978 31.77 -29.34 0.31
C HIS A 978 31.67 -30.84 -0.05
N PRO A 979 30.51 -31.51 -0.04
CA PRO A 979 30.40 -32.88 -0.51
C PRO A 979 30.26 -32.99 -2.04
N ARG A 980 30.10 -31.88 -2.77
CA ARG A 980 29.80 -31.88 -4.21
C ARG A 980 30.54 -30.78 -4.96
N HIS A 981 31.66 -31.19 -5.57
CA HIS A 981 32.45 -30.34 -6.46
C HIS A 981 33.20 -31.18 -7.50
N VAL A 982 33.51 -30.56 -8.64
CA VAL A 982 34.28 -31.20 -9.73
C VAL A 982 35.32 -30.21 -10.21
N SER A 983 36.58 -30.61 -10.16
CA SER A 983 37.70 -29.70 -10.34
C SER A 983 38.68 -30.22 -11.38
N ILE A 984 39.14 -29.33 -12.27
CA ILE A 984 40.32 -29.54 -13.11
C ILE A 984 41.49 -28.78 -12.49
N VAL A 985 42.54 -29.50 -12.12
CA VAL A 985 43.54 -29.05 -11.15
C VAL A 985 44.94 -29.36 -11.64
N TYR A 986 45.83 -28.38 -11.58
CA TYR A 986 47.27 -28.59 -11.71
C TYR A 986 47.90 -28.81 -10.34
N ASN A 987 48.75 -29.84 -10.23
CA ASN A 987 49.52 -30.16 -9.03
C ASN A 987 51.01 -29.85 -9.27
N SER A 988 51.58 -28.95 -8.47
CA SER A 988 52.95 -28.43 -8.64
C SER A 988 54.05 -29.49 -8.48
N ASP A 989 53.81 -30.52 -7.67
CA ASP A 989 54.82 -31.53 -7.32
C ASP A 989 54.94 -32.60 -8.40
N SER A 990 53.80 -33.06 -8.90
CA SER A 990 53.72 -34.07 -9.96
C SER A 990 53.78 -33.49 -11.37
N ARG A 991 53.54 -32.17 -11.52
CA ARG A 991 53.35 -31.48 -12.82
C ARG A 991 52.28 -32.15 -13.70
N LYS A 992 51.21 -32.63 -13.06
CA LYS A 992 50.05 -33.22 -13.74
C LYS A 992 48.84 -32.30 -13.62
N ILE A 993 48.00 -32.34 -14.65
CA ILE A 993 46.64 -31.83 -14.62
C ILE A 993 45.70 -33.02 -14.41
N THR A 994 44.81 -32.95 -13.42
CA THR A 994 43.83 -34.00 -13.13
C THR A 994 42.43 -33.40 -13.10
N CYS A 995 41.44 -34.15 -13.59
CA CYS A 995 40.03 -33.83 -13.39
C CYS A 995 39.45 -34.79 -12.35
N ARG A 996 38.95 -34.27 -11.24
CA ARG A 996 38.45 -35.07 -10.11
C ARG A 996 37.05 -34.64 -9.71
N ALA A 997 36.19 -35.61 -9.41
CA ALA A 997 34.82 -35.39 -8.97
C ALA A 997 34.61 -35.90 -7.53
N VAL A 998 33.91 -35.11 -6.74
CA VAL A 998 33.37 -35.46 -5.43
C VAL A 998 31.85 -35.27 -5.51
N SER A 999 31.06 -36.30 -5.21
CA SER A 999 29.59 -36.24 -5.26
C SER A 999 28.95 -37.31 -4.35
N MET A 1000 27.61 -37.41 -4.39
CA MET A 1000 26.70 -38.23 -3.57
C MET A 1000 27.18 -39.66 -3.22
N ASN A 1001 27.86 -40.32 -4.15
CA ASN A 1001 28.42 -41.67 -4.04
C ASN A 1001 29.81 -41.77 -4.69
N ILE A 1002 30.44 -40.63 -4.97
CA ILE A 1002 31.72 -40.51 -5.68
C ILE A 1002 32.70 -39.91 -4.69
N ASP A 1003 33.53 -40.74 -4.07
CA ASP A 1003 34.59 -40.26 -3.19
C ASP A 1003 35.84 -40.02 -4.03
N ASN A 1004 36.01 -38.76 -4.46
CA ASN A 1004 37.21 -38.26 -5.09
C ASN A 1004 37.70 -39.10 -6.30
N VAL A 1005 36.81 -39.34 -7.25
CA VAL A 1005 37.10 -40.16 -8.46
C VAL A 1005 37.87 -39.36 -9.49
N LEU A 1006 38.92 -39.98 -10.04
CA LEU A 1006 39.68 -39.45 -11.18
C LEU A 1006 38.89 -39.68 -12.47
N LEU A 1007 38.50 -38.59 -13.13
CA LEU A 1007 37.83 -38.62 -14.44
C LEU A 1007 38.84 -38.68 -15.60
N GLY A 1008 40.03 -38.13 -15.39
CA GLY A 1008 41.17 -38.25 -16.31
C GLY A 1008 42.35 -37.37 -15.88
N GLU A 1009 43.48 -37.56 -16.55
CA GLU A 1009 44.72 -36.83 -16.29
C GLU A 1009 45.52 -36.56 -17.56
N THR A 1010 46.35 -35.52 -17.53
CA THR A 1010 47.38 -35.24 -18.55
C THR A 1010 48.63 -34.65 -17.91
N SER A 1011 49.78 -34.78 -18.57
CA SER A 1011 51.08 -34.33 -18.05
C SER A 1011 51.50 -32.98 -18.64
N VAL A 1012 52.18 -32.15 -17.85
CA VAL A 1012 52.72 -30.85 -18.28
C VAL A 1012 54.24 -30.94 -18.41
N SER A 1013 54.79 -30.58 -19.58
CA SER A 1013 56.24 -30.61 -19.80
C SER A 1013 56.96 -29.54 -18.95
N ALA A 1014 58.26 -29.73 -18.75
CA ALA A 1014 59.05 -28.85 -17.88
C ALA A 1014 59.13 -27.39 -18.37
N GLU A 1015 59.06 -27.21 -19.69
CA GLU A 1015 59.27 -25.94 -20.42
C GLU A 1015 58.03 -25.03 -20.42
N VAL A 1016 56.87 -25.58 -20.04
CA VAL A 1016 55.62 -24.82 -20.02
C VAL A 1016 55.56 -23.92 -18.79
N SER A 1017 55.23 -22.65 -19.02
CA SER A 1017 55.09 -21.61 -18.00
C SER A 1017 53.64 -21.28 -17.64
N GLN A 1018 52.66 -21.70 -18.47
CA GLN A 1018 51.24 -21.40 -18.26
C GLN A 1018 50.36 -22.59 -18.66
N VAL A 1019 49.25 -22.76 -17.94
CA VAL A 1019 48.21 -23.75 -18.22
C VAL A 1019 46.87 -23.04 -18.26
N GLN A 1020 46.04 -23.36 -19.24
CA GLN A 1020 44.68 -22.83 -19.30
C GLN A 1020 43.67 -23.93 -19.05
N PHE A 1021 42.61 -23.58 -18.33
CA PHE A 1021 41.49 -24.45 -18.01
C PHE A 1021 40.22 -23.90 -18.65
N GLN A 1022 39.36 -24.81 -19.06
CA GLN A 1022 38.03 -24.49 -19.55
C GLN A 1022 37.01 -25.50 -19.04
N ILE A 1023 35.86 -25.00 -18.59
CA ILE A 1023 34.66 -25.79 -18.31
C ILE A 1023 33.61 -25.38 -19.33
N VAL A 1024 33.06 -26.35 -20.05
CA VAL A 1024 31.90 -26.17 -20.94
C VAL A 1024 30.73 -26.91 -20.32
N ALA A 1025 29.68 -26.16 -19.99
CA ALA A 1025 28.43 -26.68 -19.46
C ALA A 1025 27.36 -26.69 -20.55
N ASP A 1026 26.63 -27.79 -20.63
CA ASP A 1026 25.37 -27.92 -21.38
C ASP A 1026 24.29 -28.47 -20.43
N PRO A 1027 23.00 -28.56 -20.84
CA PRO A 1027 21.93 -29.03 -19.97
C PRO A 1027 22.16 -30.42 -19.34
N LYS A 1028 22.98 -31.26 -19.97
CA LYS A 1028 23.18 -32.67 -19.60
C LYS A 1028 24.50 -32.93 -18.90
N LYS A 1029 25.53 -32.09 -19.03
CA LYS A 1029 26.86 -32.37 -18.48
C LYS A 1029 27.77 -31.15 -18.37
N TRP A 1030 28.86 -31.34 -17.62
CA TRP A 1030 30.04 -30.47 -17.62
C TRP A 1030 31.24 -31.20 -18.22
N SER A 1031 31.90 -30.59 -19.21
CA SER A 1031 33.12 -31.08 -19.83
C SER A 1031 34.31 -30.19 -19.47
N PHE A 1032 35.44 -30.81 -19.12
CA PHE A 1032 36.62 -30.14 -18.56
C PHE A 1032 37.79 -30.29 -19.52
N PHE A 1033 38.36 -29.16 -19.92
CA PHE A 1033 39.44 -29.08 -20.90
C PHE A 1033 40.66 -28.36 -20.31
N ALA A 1034 41.83 -28.78 -20.77
CA ALA A 1034 43.09 -28.08 -20.50
C ALA A 1034 43.84 -27.79 -21.80
N ARG A 1035 44.54 -26.65 -21.82
CA ARG A 1035 45.50 -26.29 -22.85
C ARG A 1035 46.87 -26.03 -22.22
N VAL A 1036 47.88 -26.72 -22.72
CA VAL A 1036 49.25 -26.72 -22.18
C VAL A 1036 50.17 -26.03 -23.19
N GLY A 1037 50.65 -24.81 -22.87
CA GLY A 1037 51.41 -23.99 -23.84
C GLY A 1037 50.58 -23.61 -25.07
N GLU A 1038 51.15 -23.76 -26.27
CA GLU A 1038 50.50 -23.48 -27.56
C GLU A 1038 49.76 -24.69 -28.16
N GLN A 1039 49.50 -25.74 -27.38
CA GLN A 1039 48.80 -26.95 -27.85
C GLN A 1039 47.30 -26.70 -28.07
N GLU A 1040 46.63 -27.63 -28.74
CA GLU A 1040 45.16 -27.64 -28.84
C GLU A 1040 44.49 -27.99 -27.50
N TRP A 1041 43.22 -27.59 -27.33
CA TRP A 1041 42.44 -27.96 -26.16
C TRP A 1041 42.26 -29.48 -26.07
N THR A 1042 42.60 -30.05 -24.91
CA THR A 1042 42.44 -31.48 -24.62
C THR A 1042 41.38 -31.67 -23.57
N GLN A 1043 40.37 -32.50 -23.85
CA GLN A 1043 39.37 -32.89 -22.87
C GLN A 1043 40.00 -33.83 -21.84
N VAL A 1044 40.00 -33.42 -20.56
CA VAL A 1044 40.59 -34.19 -19.45
C VAL A 1044 39.52 -34.99 -18.72
N GLY A 1045 38.28 -34.50 -18.67
CA GLY A 1045 37.20 -35.20 -17.97
C GLY A 1045 35.81 -34.71 -18.37
N THR A 1046 34.79 -35.44 -17.96
CA THR A 1046 33.37 -35.07 -18.14
C THR A 1046 32.55 -35.68 -17.02
N LEU A 1047 31.54 -34.94 -16.56
CA LEU A 1047 30.57 -35.43 -15.58
C LEU A 1047 29.15 -35.15 -16.06
N GLU A 1048 28.31 -36.18 -16.07
CA GLU A 1048 26.90 -36.05 -16.41
C GLU A 1048 26.13 -35.34 -15.28
N ALA A 1049 25.20 -34.46 -15.62
CA ALA A 1049 24.49 -33.61 -14.67
C ALA A 1049 23.71 -34.40 -13.63
N TRP A 1050 23.07 -35.51 -14.04
CA TRP A 1050 22.33 -36.39 -13.14
C TRP A 1050 23.21 -37.05 -12.05
N GLN A 1051 24.53 -37.13 -12.25
CA GLN A 1051 25.47 -37.65 -11.24
C GLN A 1051 25.83 -36.61 -10.17
N PHE A 1052 25.47 -35.34 -10.40
CA PHE A 1052 25.86 -34.19 -9.59
C PHE A 1052 24.66 -33.42 -9.02
N VAL A 1053 23.48 -33.57 -9.62
CA VAL A 1053 22.21 -32.97 -9.17
C VAL A 1053 21.55 -33.85 -8.11
N ALA A 1054 20.97 -33.21 -7.10
CA ALA A 1054 20.22 -33.89 -6.05
C ALA A 1054 19.03 -33.04 -5.58
N ARG A 1055 18.28 -33.53 -4.58
CA ARG A 1055 17.36 -32.68 -3.81
C ARG A 1055 18.17 -31.77 -2.91
N GLU A 1056 18.36 -30.54 -3.35
CA GLU A 1056 19.34 -29.60 -2.80
C GLU A 1056 18.78 -28.18 -2.72
N MET A 1057 19.47 -27.33 -1.94
CA MET A 1057 19.04 -25.95 -1.71
C MET A 1057 19.85 -24.91 -2.50
N THR A 1058 21.00 -25.31 -3.06
CA THR A 1058 21.95 -24.43 -3.76
C THR A 1058 22.03 -24.75 -5.26
N GLY A 1059 23.03 -24.22 -5.96
CA GLY A 1059 23.31 -24.52 -7.36
C GLY A 1059 24.80 -24.33 -7.69
N PRO A 1060 25.20 -24.58 -8.95
CA PRO A 1060 26.60 -24.60 -9.36
C PRO A 1060 27.24 -23.20 -9.40
N ILE A 1061 28.49 -23.13 -8.96
CA ILE A 1061 29.37 -21.96 -8.99
C ILE A 1061 30.65 -22.35 -9.72
N PHE A 1062 31.00 -21.63 -10.77
CA PHE A 1062 32.33 -21.77 -11.39
C PHE A 1062 33.33 -20.92 -10.62
N GLY A 1063 34.49 -21.49 -10.27
CA GLY A 1063 35.48 -20.72 -9.53
C GLY A 1063 36.89 -21.23 -9.65
N ILE A 1064 37.83 -20.32 -9.42
CA ILE A 1064 39.24 -20.62 -9.26
C ILE A 1064 39.55 -20.84 -7.77
N PHE A 1065 40.52 -21.71 -7.50
CA PHE A 1065 40.91 -22.03 -6.12
C PHE A 1065 42.39 -22.37 -6.02
N ALA A 1066 42.91 -22.29 -4.80
CA ALA A 1066 44.28 -22.63 -4.46
C ALA A 1066 44.36 -23.38 -3.12
N HIS A 1067 44.96 -24.56 -3.12
CA HIS A 1067 45.07 -25.46 -1.97
C HIS A 1067 46.54 -25.76 -1.66
N ALA A 1068 46.91 -25.66 -0.38
CA ALA A 1068 48.25 -25.92 0.11
C ALA A 1068 48.39 -27.37 0.62
N LEU A 1069 49.26 -28.15 0.01
CA LEU A 1069 49.61 -29.52 0.41
C LEU A 1069 50.55 -29.56 1.64
N SER A 1070 51.17 -28.43 1.98
CA SER A 1070 52.01 -28.25 3.17
C SER A 1070 51.79 -26.87 3.80
N GLU A 1071 52.23 -26.67 5.05
CA GLU A 1071 52.12 -25.37 5.75
C GLU A 1071 53.01 -24.30 5.11
N GLN A 1072 54.20 -24.69 4.61
CA GLN A 1072 55.10 -23.74 3.93
C GLN A 1072 54.46 -23.13 2.67
N ALA A 1073 53.65 -23.91 1.96
CA ALA A 1073 53.03 -23.51 0.71
C ALA A 1073 51.92 -22.44 0.87
N GLU A 1074 51.38 -22.21 2.08
CA GLU A 1074 50.32 -21.20 2.31
C GLU A 1074 50.77 -19.75 2.09
N SER A 1075 52.07 -19.53 2.01
CA SER A 1075 52.68 -18.22 1.72
C SER A 1075 52.93 -17.97 0.22
N GLY A 1076 52.86 -19.02 -0.61
CA GLY A 1076 53.13 -18.94 -2.05
C GLY A 1076 51.98 -18.31 -2.82
N ALA A 1077 52.25 -17.27 -3.60
CA ALA A 1077 51.25 -16.61 -4.42
C ALA A 1077 50.89 -17.44 -5.67
N VAL A 1078 49.60 -17.64 -5.92
CA VAL A 1078 49.06 -18.31 -7.11
C VAL A 1078 48.37 -17.28 -8.01
N SER A 1079 48.87 -17.12 -9.23
CA SER A 1079 48.39 -16.09 -10.16
C SER A 1079 47.53 -16.69 -11.27
N PHE A 1080 46.32 -16.18 -11.43
CA PHE A 1080 45.42 -16.48 -12.54
C PHE A 1080 45.19 -15.24 -13.42
N LYS A 1081 44.97 -15.44 -14.71
CA LYS A 1081 44.49 -14.44 -15.68
C LYS A 1081 43.24 -14.97 -16.37
N GLU A 1082 42.50 -14.08 -17.02
CA GLU A 1082 41.37 -14.46 -17.89
C GLU A 1082 40.32 -15.34 -17.18
N PHE A 1083 40.08 -15.12 -15.87
CA PHE A 1083 38.98 -15.82 -15.20
C PHE A 1083 37.64 -15.22 -15.66
N THR A 1084 36.94 -15.95 -16.52
CA THR A 1084 35.64 -15.55 -17.08
C THR A 1084 34.57 -16.60 -16.81
N VAL A 1085 33.33 -16.14 -16.76
CA VAL A 1085 32.13 -16.97 -16.81
C VAL A 1085 31.23 -16.31 -17.84
N ASP A 1086 31.08 -16.97 -18.98
CA ASP A 1086 30.28 -16.52 -20.11
C ASP A 1086 29.00 -17.37 -20.17
N ASP A 1087 27.91 -16.82 -19.64
CA ASP A 1087 26.58 -17.41 -19.73
C ASP A 1087 25.95 -17.04 -21.08
N HIS A 1088 25.71 -18.02 -21.94
CA HIS A 1088 24.97 -17.77 -23.18
C HIS A 1088 23.48 -17.63 -22.84
N ARG A 1089 22.84 -16.52 -23.24
CA ARG A 1089 21.40 -16.33 -22.97
C ARG A 1089 20.58 -17.39 -23.73
N ASP A 1090 19.92 -18.26 -22.98
CA ASP A 1090 18.94 -19.25 -23.46
C ASP A 1090 17.65 -18.59 -24.00
#